data_AF-A0A2V7NFH7-F1
#
_entry.id   AF-A0A2V7NFH7-F1
#
_cell.length_a   1.000
_cell.length_b   1.000
_cell.length_c   1.000
_cell.angle_alpha   90.00
_cell.angle_beta   90.00
_cell.angle_gamma   90.00
#
_symmetry.space_group_name_H-M   'P 1'
#
loop_
_entity.id
_entity.type
_entity.pdbx_description
1 polymer ?
#
loop_
_entity_poly.entity_id
_entity_poly.type
_entity_poly.pdbx_seq_one_letter_code
_entity_poly.pdbx_strand_id
1 'polypeptide(L)'
;MIRYVLLHTPTWRPATAAPALEGAQIEVREVRLPRDLAVDERPTVLVLDSESRSTLPLDVLRGFVDAGGAIVALGRDGEPDLPAEMPAELFSGYVRHPAGARQLLVAVRAGYREAAARAETTRARAEAASRGREIAELTHIGVALGTERDLDTLLDLILTQSRRITSSDAGSLYLIEGEPGEKRLRFRLAQTYSKPEAPFVEFTMPMDRSSLAGYAAVTGEPLVIDDAYFLPPDVEYTINRSFDERYGYRTKSMLVIPMKDHKEQVIGVLQLINRKRRFEAVLATPRDVDQQVVPFSKRTVELVTALAGQAAVAIENGQLYREIERLFEGFVQAAVRAIEQRDPTTFGHSGRVADMTVRLAAVVDRAEDGPYRTVRFSREQLREIRYAGLLHDFGKVGVREQVLVKAKKLYPLQLELIRQRHDFVRRSAEREFWRKRAEFLETHGRKGYEQFLRTLEQEHAAELGELEHFMTTVLQANEPTVLPATHFEELLVLAGRTYQDLSGVPRPYLTDREVRYLTIPKGSLDETERLEIESHVNHTYSFLKEIPWTRELHDIPLIAYGHHEKLDGHGYPRGVTGDAIPVQTRMMTISDIYDALTAADRPYKSAVAPARALDIMDEEVRAGQLDGQLFQLFVDAKVFEPNA
;
A
#
# COMPACT_ATOMS: atom_id res chain seq x y z
N MET A 1 -43.28 -46.01 19.71
CA MET A 1 -41.82 -46.01 19.98
C MET A 1 -41.65 -45.59 21.43
N ILE A 2 -41.01 -46.42 22.26
CA ILE A 2 -40.85 -46.22 23.71
C ILE A 2 -40.05 -44.91 23.97
N ARG A 3 -40.49 -44.08 24.92
CA ARG A 3 -39.90 -42.73 25.17
C ARG A 3 -39.04 -42.62 26.43
N TYR A 4 -39.17 -43.54 27.38
CA TYR A 4 -38.57 -43.41 28.71
C TYR A 4 -38.05 -44.76 29.23
N VAL A 5 -37.05 -44.72 30.10
CA VAL A 5 -36.47 -45.92 30.73
C VAL A 5 -36.59 -45.82 32.25
N LEU A 6 -37.22 -46.82 32.87
CA LEU A 6 -37.29 -46.98 34.32
C LEU A 6 -36.37 -48.12 34.74
N LEU A 7 -35.30 -47.78 35.43
CA LEU A 7 -34.44 -48.74 36.09
C LEU A 7 -34.97 -48.99 37.50
N HIS A 8 -34.91 -50.23 37.97
CA HIS A 8 -35.21 -50.53 39.37
C HIS A 8 -34.34 -51.64 39.92
N THR A 9 -34.20 -51.64 41.23
CA THR A 9 -33.46 -52.66 41.98
C THR A 9 -34.29 -53.94 42.19
N PRO A 10 -33.65 -55.11 42.41
CA PRO A 10 -34.33 -56.40 42.38
C PRO A 10 -35.31 -56.63 43.54
N THR A 11 -35.07 -55.95 44.67
CA THR A 11 -35.89 -56.01 45.90
C THR A 11 -37.19 -55.21 45.75
N TRP A 12 -37.27 -54.28 44.79
CA TRP A 12 -38.49 -53.59 44.45
C TRP A 12 -39.28 -54.33 43.36
N ARG A 13 -40.53 -54.70 43.66
CA ARG A 13 -41.44 -55.32 42.69
C ARG A 13 -42.39 -54.28 42.10
N PRO A 14 -42.38 -54.05 40.78
CA PRO A 14 -43.26 -53.08 40.12
C PRO A 14 -44.75 -53.49 40.07
N ALA A 15 -45.15 -54.62 40.69
CA ALA A 15 -46.49 -55.20 40.57
C ALA A 15 -47.64 -54.24 40.96
N THR A 16 -47.39 -53.29 41.88
CA THR A 16 -48.37 -52.28 42.30
C THR A 16 -48.46 -51.06 41.38
N ALA A 17 -47.50 -50.89 40.45
CA ALA A 17 -47.41 -49.77 39.51
C ALA A 17 -47.46 -50.21 38.03
N ALA A 18 -47.38 -51.51 37.74
CA ALA A 18 -47.29 -52.08 36.38
C ALA A 18 -48.39 -51.59 35.41
N PRO A 19 -49.70 -51.55 35.77
CA PRO A 19 -50.75 -51.08 34.86
C PRO A 19 -50.58 -49.60 34.45
N ALA A 20 -50.01 -48.78 35.34
CA ALA A 20 -49.80 -47.35 35.10
C ALA A 20 -48.51 -47.09 34.28
N LEU A 21 -47.54 -48.00 34.33
CA LEU A 21 -46.28 -47.90 33.58
C LEU A 21 -46.44 -48.40 32.13
N GLU A 22 -47.23 -49.46 31.90
CA GLU A 22 -47.52 -50.00 30.56
C GLU A 22 -48.23 -48.99 29.65
N GLY A 23 -49.18 -48.21 30.21
CA GLY A 23 -49.88 -47.14 29.46
C GLY A 23 -49.02 -45.93 29.11
N ALA A 24 -47.81 -45.80 29.68
CA ALA A 24 -46.96 -44.61 29.58
C ALA A 24 -45.75 -44.75 28.65
N GLN A 25 -45.64 -45.84 27.89
CA GLN A 25 -44.53 -46.10 26.94
C GLN A 25 -43.14 -46.11 27.62
N ILE A 26 -43.07 -46.68 28.82
CA ILE A 26 -41.87 -46.81 29.64
C ILE A 26 -41.29 -48.20 29.48
N GLU A 27 -40.00 -48.29 29.18
CA GLU A 27 -39.25 -49.55 29.25
C GLU A 27 -38.73 -49.75 30.68
N VAL A 28 -39.16 -50.83 31.33
CA VAL A 28 -38.74 -51.17 32.70
C VAL A 28 -37.59 -52.17 32.64
N ARG A 29 -36.46 -51.88 33.29
CA ARG A 29 -35.29 -52.77 33.38
C ARG A 29 -34.86 -52.95 34.83
N GLU A 30 -34.57 -54.19 35.20
CA GLU A 30 -34.00 -54.50 36.50
C GLU A 30 -32.48 -54.31 36.49
N VAL A 31 -31.95 -53.68 37.54
CA VAL A 31 -30.52 -53.41 37.74
C VAL A 31 -29.98 -54.40 38.76
N ARG A 32 -29.05 -55.26 38.35
CA ARG A 32 -28.40 -56.25 39.24
C ARG A 32 -26.95 -55.89 39.54
N LEU A 33 -26.30 -55.22 38.59
CA LEU A 33 -24.89 -54.84 38.65
C LEU A 33 -24.74 -53.35 38.31
N PRO A 34 -23.69 -52.67 38.82
CA PRO A 34 -23.42 -51.27 38.50
C PRO A 34 -23.42 -50.94 36.99
N ARG A 35 -22.96 -51.86 36.14
CA ARG A 35 -22.94 -51.69 34.67
C ARG A 35 -24.33 -51.61 34.03
N ASP A 36 -25.37 -52.06 34.73
CA ASP A 36 -26.74 -52.05 34.23
C ASP A 36 -27.37 -50.64 34.36
N LEU A 37 -26.69 -49.71 35.06
CA LEU A 37 -27.05 -48.28 35.18
C LEU A 37 -26.62 -47.44 33.97
N ALA A 38 -26.61 -48.02 32.77
CA ALA A 38 -26.27 -47.27 31.56
C ALA A 38 -27.41 -46.30 31.19
N VAL A 39 -27.09 -45.01 31.12
CA VAL A 39 -27.99 -43.99 30.57
C VAL A 39 -27.83 -43.98 29.06
N ASP A 40 -28.95 -44.09 28.33
CA ASP A 40 -28.98 -43.91 26.87
C ASP A 40 -29.53 -42.51 26.52
N GLU A 41 -29.78 -42.21 25.24
CA GLU A 41 -30.31 -40.90 24.81
C GLU A 41 -31.72 -40.60 25.36
N ARG A 42 -32.40 -41.58 25.98
CA ARG A 42 -33.74 -41.43 26.56
C ARG A 42 -33.64 -41.05 28.04
N PRO A 43 -34.55 -40.20 28.54
CA PRO A 43 -34.60 -39.88 29.95
C PRO A 43 -34.77 -41.16 30.79
N THR A 44 -33.82 -41.39 31.69
CA THR A 44 -33.69 -42.62 32.46
C THR A 44 -33.81 -42.32 33.95
N VAL A 45 -34.70 -43.04 34.65
CA VAL A 45 -34.93 -42.89 36.10
C VAL A 45 -34.60 -44.19 36.81
N LEU A 46 -33.80 -44.14 37.86
CA LEU A 46 -33.55 -45.26 38.78
C LEU A 46 -34.45 -45.15 40.01
N VAL A 47 -35.29 -46.16 40.23
CA VAL A 47 -35.98 -46.35 41.51
C VAL A 47 -35.08 -47.18 42.44
N LEU A 48 -34.59 -46.53 43.49
CA LEU A 48 -33.69 -47.10 44.48
C LEU A 48 -34.44 -47.40 45.78
N ASP A 49 -34.69 -48.68 46.06
CA ASP A 49 -35.32 -49.10 47.30
C ASP A 49 -34.37 -49.01 48.51
N SER A 50 -34.94 -49.02 49.71
CA SER A 50 -34.18 -48.87 50.95
C SER A 50 -33.14 -49.96 51.21
N GLU A 51 -33.34 -51.21 50.78
CA GLU A 51 -32.39 -52.31 50.98
C GLU A 51 -31.20 -52.22 50.02
N SER A 52 -31.42 -51.72 48.81
CA SER A 52 -30.37 -51.56 47.80
C SER A 52 -29.55 -50.26 47.92
N ARG A 53 -29.92 -49.36 48.84
CA ARG A 53 -29.13 -48.14 49.12
C ARG A 53 -27.72 -48.45 49.61
N SER A 54 -27.55 -49.52 50.38
CA SER A 54 -26.24 -49.95 50.89
C SER A 54 -25.46 -50.84 49.92
N THR A 55 -26.09 -51.31 48.84
CA THR A 55 -25.46 -52.23 47.87
C THR A 55 -24.88 -51.51 46.65
N LEU A 56 -25.40 -50.33 46.29
CA LEU A 56 -24.86 -49.49 45.24
C LEU A 56 -23.95 -48.40 45.85
N PRO A 57 -22.64 -48.41 45.56
CA PRO A 57 -21.72 -47.39 46.02
C PRO A 57 -22.12 -45.97 45.58
N LEU A 58 -21.85 -44.97 46.43
CA LEU A 58 -22.21 -43.56 46.16
C LEU A 58 -21.56 -43.00 44.89
N ASP A 59 -20.34 -43.42 44.55
CA ASP A 59 -19.64 -43.07 43.32
C ASP A 59 -20.35 -43.60 42.07
N VAL A 60 -20.93 -44.80 42.14
CA VAL A 60 -21.74 -45.37 41.05
C VAL A 60 -23.03 -44.57 40.87
N LEU A 61 -23.73 -44.22 41.95
CA LEU A 61 -24.95 -43.41 41.89
C LEU A 61 -24.65 -41.99 41.36
N ARG A 62 -23.53 -41.40 41.78
CA ARG A 62 -23.07 -40.11 41.27
C ARG A 62 -22.75 -40.18 39.77
N GLY A 63 -22.02 -41.21 39.33
CA GLY A 63 -21.74 -41.44 37.91
C GLY A 63 -23.01 -41.59 37.05
N PHE A 64 -24.05 -42.23 37.57
CA PHE A 64 -25.35 -42.34 36.90
C PHE A 64 -26.05 -40.98 36.76
N VAL A 65 -26.04 -40.16 37.82
CA VAL A 65 -26.62 -38.80 37.79
C VAL A 65 -25.83 -37.86 36.88
N ASP A 66 -24.50 -37.96 36.90
CA ASP A 66 -23.59 -37.20 36.03
C ASP A 66 -23.76 -37.58 34.55
N ALA A 67 -24.13 -38.85 34.28
CA ALA A 67 -24.51 -39.32 32.95
C ALA A 67 -25.92 -38.86 32.50
N GLY A 68 -26.62 -38.08 33.33
CA GLY A 68 -27.94 -37.50 33.01
C GLY A 68 -29.14 -38.30 33.52
N GLY A 69 -28.91 -39.37 34.28
CA GLY A 69 -29.96 -40.12 34.96
C GLY A 69 -30.54 -39.37 36.17
N ALA A 70 -31.74 -39.78 36.61
CA ALA A 70 -32.36 -39.26 37.83
C ALA A 70 -32.68 -40.40 38.80
N ILE A 71 -32.46 -40.21 40.10
CA ILE A 71 -32.70 -41.26 41.11
C ILE A 71 -33.92 -40.88 41.95
N VAL A 72 -34.84 -41.83 42.15
CA VAL A 72 -35.96 -41.73 43.08
C VAL A 72 -35.76 -42.76 44.19
N ALA A 73 -35.60 -42.30 45.43
CA ALA A 73 -35.37 -43.18 46.57
C ALA A 73 -36.70 -43.57 47.25
N LEU A 74 -36.84 -44.84 47.65
CA LEU A 74 -38.00 -45.34 48.43
C LEU A 74 -37.59 -45.60 49.88
N GLY A 75 -38.27 -44.96 50.83
CA GLY A 75 -38.03 -45.12 52.27
C GLY A 75 -38.34 -46.52 52.80
N ARG A 76 -37.84 -46.82 54.00
CA ARG A 76 -38.28 -47.98 54.82
C ARG A 76 -39.39 -47.58 55.79
N ASP A 77 -40.06 -48.57 56.40
CA ASP A 77 -41.09 -48.32 57.40
C ASP A 77 -40.59 -47.43 58.55
N GLY A 78 -41.34 -46.37 58.85
CA GLY A 78 -41.00 -45.41 59.90
C GLY A 78 -39.87 -44.43 59.56
N GLU A 79 -39.33 -44.43 58.34
CA GLU A 79 -38.26 -43.53 57.90
C GLU A 79 -38.82 -42.21 57.31
N PRO A 80 -38.74 -41.08 58.05
CA PRO A 80 -39.43 -39.85 57.65
C PRO A 80 -38.76 -39.12 56.49
N ASP A 81 -37.47 -39.33 56.26
CA ASP A 81 -36.66 -38.62 55.25
C ASP A 81 -35.43 -39.46 54.82
N LEU A 82 -34.73 -39.01 53.78
CA LEU A 82 -33.50 -39.62 53.30
C LEU A 82 -32.43 -39.65 54.43
N PRO A 83 -31.71 -40.76 54.64
CA PRO A 83 -30.64 -40.84 55.64
C PRO A 83 -29.56 -39.77 55.45
N ALA A 84 -29.03 -39.23 56.54
CA ALA A 84 -28.00 -38.17 56.49
C ALA A 84 -26.70 -38.58 55.79
N GLU A 85 -26.42 -39.89 55.70
CA GLU A 85 -25.26 -40.46 55.00
C GLU A 85 -25.42 -40.42 53.47
N MET A 86 -26.63 -40.17 52.97
CA MET A 86 -26.94 -40.12 51.54
C MET A 86 -27.00 -38.66 51.08
N PRO A 87 -26.20 -38.25 50.08
CA PRO A 87 -26.22 -36.88 49.57
C PRO A 87 -27.55 -36.58 48.89
N ALA A 88 -28.32 -35.65 49.44
CA ALA A 88 -29.65 -35.30 48.93
C ALA A 88 -29.60 -34.79 47.47
N GLU A 89 -28.48 -34.20 47.03
CA GLU A 89 -28.32 -33.70 45.66
C GLU A 89 -28.34 -34.80 44.56
N LEU A 90 -28.17 -36.07 44.92
CA LEU A 90 -28.22 -37.19 43.97
C LEU A 90 -29.66 -37.66 43.68
N PHE A 91 -30.64 -37.23 44.47
CA PHE A 91 -32.00 -37.75 44.42
C PHE A 91 -32.98 -36.70 43.89
N SER A 92 -33.65 -37.06 42.80
CA SER A 92 -34.75 -36.28 42.21
C SER A 92 -36.05 -36.34 43.02
N GLY A 93 -36.15 -37.30 43.94
CA GLY A 93 -37.27 -37.40 44.87
C GLY A 93 -37.12 -38.54 45.88
N TYR A 94 -37.83 -38.42 47.00
CA TYR A 94 -37.92 -39.43 48.05
C TYR A 94 -39.39 -39.78 48.30
N VAL A 95 -39.72 -41.07 48.31
CA VAL A 95 -41.08 -41.57 48.55
C VAL A 95 -41.11 -42.33 49.86
N ARG A 96 -41.93 -41.88 50.82
CA ARG A 96 -42.10 -42.52 52.14
C ARG A 96 -42.81 -43.87 52.03
N HIS A 97 -42.47 -44.80 52.91
CA HIS A 97 -43.18 -46.09 53.03
C HIS A 97 -44.43 -45.97 53.92
N PRO A 98 -45.53 -46.69 53.62
CA PRO A 98 -45.77 -47.47 52.39
C PRO A 98 -46.01 -46.57 51.18
N ALA A 99 -45.27 -46.81 50.10
CA ALA A 99 -45.38 -46.00 48.89
C ALA A 99 -46.67 -46.31 48.13
N GLY A 100 -47.60 -45.35 48.08
CA GLY A 100 -48.79 -45.46 47.25
C GLY A 100 -48.48 -45.30 45.75
N ALA A 101 -49.21 -46.01 44.87
CA ALA A 101 -48.97 -45.98 43.42
C ALA A 101 -48.96 -44.56 42.82
N ARG A 102 -49.83 -43.67 43.32
CA ARG A 102 -49.88 -42.25 42.88
C ARG A 102 -48.64 -41.46 43.29
N GLN A 103 -48.14 -41.65 44.51
CA GLN A 103 -46.97 -40.93 45.03
C GLN A 103 -45.71 -41.35 44.28
N LEU A 104 -45.55 -42.66 44.04
CA LEU A 104 -44.46 -43.19 43.24
C LEU A 104 -44.49 -42.65 41.80
N LEU A 105 -45.66 -42.65 41.15
CA LEU A 105 -45.79 -42.16 39.79
C LEU A 105 -45.46 -40.66 39.67
N VAL A 106 -45.83 -39.86 40.68
CA VAL A 106 -45.46 -38.43 40.74
C VAL A 106 -43.94 -38.27 40.87
N ALA A 107 -43.30 -39.04 41.76
CA ALA A 107 -41.85 -38.97 41.96
C ALA A 107 -41.08 -39.43 40.71
N VAL A 108 -41.49 -40.53 40.07
CA VAL A 108 -40.89 -41.02 38.82
C VAL A 108 -41.08 -40.01 37.68
N ARG A 109 -42.25 -39.38 37.57
CA ARG A 109 -42.47 -38.30 36.58
C ARG A 109 -41.61 -37.07 36.85
N ALA A 110 -41.40 -36.70 38.10
CA ALA A 110 -40.47 -35.63 38.47
C ALA A 110 -39.03 -36.00 38.08
N GLY A 111 -38.61 -37.23 38.37
CA GLY A 111 -37.31 -37.77 37.93
C GLY A 111 -37.14 -37.71 36.41
N TYR A 112 -38.16 -38.07 35.62
CA TYR A 112 -38.06 -37.96 34.15
C TYR A 112 -37.92 -36.52 33.66
N ARG A 113 -38.61 -35.55 34.30
CA ARG A 113 -38.47 -34.13 33.96
C ARG A 113 -37.05 -33.66 34.26
N GLU A 114 -36.48 -34.09 35.38
CA GLU A 114 -35.11 -33.73 35.75
C GLU A 114 -34.07 -34.36 34.82
N ALA A 115 -34.20 -35.67 34.52
CA ALA A 115 -33.32 -36.36 33.57
C ALA A 115 -33.38 -35.71 32.17
N ALA A 116 -34.59 -35.37 31.69
CA ALA A 116 -34.75 -34.68 30.42
C ALA A 116 -34.11 -33.28 30.43
N ALA A 117 -34.30 -32.50 31.50
CA ALA A 117 -33.68 -31.17 31.64
C ALA A 117 -32.15 -31.24 31.70
N ARG A 118 -31.58 -32.24 32.37
CA ARG A 118 -30.12 -32.47 32.42
C ARG A 118 -29.55 -32.85 31.05
N ALA A 119 -30.23 -33.74 30.32
CA ALA A 119 -29.85 -34.12 28.97
C ALA A 119 -29.88 -32.93 28.00
N GLU A 120 -30.95 -32.12 28.04
CA GLU A 120 -31.09 -30.91 27.23
C GLU A 120 -30.00 -29.87 27.57
N THR A 121 -29.73 -29.65 28.85
CA THR A 121 -28.66 -28.73 29.31
C THR A 121 -27.29 -29.18 28.83
N THR A 122 -27.00 -30.48 28.91
CA THR A 122 -25.73 -31.06 28.46
C THR A 122 -25.56 -30.90 26.96
N ARG A 123 -26.61 -31.19 26.19
CA ARG A 123 -26.62 -30.96 24.74
C ARG A 123 -26.43 -29.49 24.40
N ALA A 124 -27.17 -28.58 25.03
CA ALA A 124 -27.05 -27.14 24.81
C ALA A 124 -25.64 -26.63 25.14
N ARG A 125 -25.02 -27.12 26.23
CA ARG A 125 -23.63 -26.80 26.58
C ARG A 125 -22.64 -27.32 25.54
N ALA A 126 -22.81 -28.54 25.05
CA ALA A 126 -21.96 -29.11 24.00
C ALA A 126 -22.06 -28.32 22.68
N GLU A 127 -23.29 -27.97 22.27
CA GLU A 127 -23.54 -27.12 21.10
C GLU A 127 -22.94 -25.72 21.28
N ALA A 128 -23.13 -25.10 22.45
CA ALA A 128 -22.54 -23.79 22.76
C ALA A 128 -21.01 -23.82 22.77
N ALA A 129 -20.40 -24.86 23.36
CA ALA A 129 -18.95 -25.04 23.35
C ALA A 129 -18.41 -25.24 21.93
N SER A 130 -19.13 -25.98 21.08
CA SER A 130 -18.78 -26.14 19.67
C SER A 130 -18.85 -24.81 18.91
N ARG A 131 -19.92 -24.02 19.10
CA ARG A 131 -20.05 -22.69 18.49
C ARG A 131 -18.98 -21.72 18.99
N GLY A 132 -18.66 -21.76 20.28
CA GLY A 132 -17.62 -20.93 20.88
C GLY A 132 -16.24 -21.18 20.26
N ARG A 133 -15.90 -22.45 19.98
CA ARG A 133 -14.66 -22.80 19.27
C ARG A 133 -14.63 -22.27 17.84
N GLU A 134 -15.72 -22.42 17.10
CA GLU A 134 -15.82 -21.94 15.70
C GLU A 134 -15.69 -20.41 15.62
N ILE A 135 -16.38 -19.67 16.50
CA ILE A 135 -16.27 -18.21 16.56
C ILE A 135 -14.84 -17.79 16.89
N ALA A 136 -14.18 -18.46 17.85
CA ALA A 136 -12.80 -18.16 18.19
C ALA A 136 -11.84 -18.40 16.99
N GLU A 137 -12.06 -19.48 16.23
CA GLU A 137 -11.27 -19.78 15.03
C GLU A 137 -11.49 -18.74 13.92
N LEU A 138 -12.75 -18.41 13.60
CA LEU A 138 -13.08 -17.33 12.66
C LEU A 138 -12.46 -15.98 13.06
N THR A 139 -12.54 -15.64 14.35
CA THR A 139 -12.00 -14.38 14.87
C THR A 139 -10.48 -14.34 14.73
N HIS A 140 -9.80 -15.44 15.07
CA HIS A 140 -8.36 -15.55 14.92
C HIS A 140 -7.93 -15.44 13.46
N ILE A 141 -8.65 -16.10 12.54
CA ILE A 141 -8.40 -15.97 11.11
C ILE A 141 -8.65 -14.53 10.64
N GLY A 142 -9.76 -13.91 11.03
CA GLY A 142 -10.08 -12.54 10.66
C GLY A 142 -9.02 -11.53 11.09
N VAL A 143 -8.44 -11.69 12.30
CA VAL A 143 -7.31 -10.87 12.76
C VAL A 143 -6.09 -11.08 11.87
N ALA A 144 -5.73 -12.32 11.56
CA ALA A 144 -4.57 -12.62 10.73
C ALA A 144 -4.72 -12.07 9.29
N LEU A 145 -5.93 -12.19 8.71
CA LEU A 145 -6.26 -11.64 7.40
C LEU A 145 -6.23 -10.11 7.39
N GLY A 146 -6.73 -9.46 8.44
CA GLY A 146 -6.78 -7.99 8.53
C GLY A 146 -5.42 -7.31 8.68
N THR A 147 -4.40 -8.04 9.15
CA THR A 147 -3.04 -7.50 9.31
C THR A 147 -2.16 -7.69 8.07
N GLU A 148 -2.53 -8.61 7.18
CA GLU A 148 -1.73 -8.94 6.01
C GLU A 148 -1.92 -7.88 4.91
N ARG A 149 -0.81 -7.33 4.41
CA ARG A 149 -0.82 -6.25 3.40
C ARG A 149 -0.49 -6.78 2.01
N ASP A 150 0.25 -7.89 1.92
CA ASP A 150 0.60 -8.50 0.66
C ASP A 150 -0.56 -9.35 0.13
N LEU A 151 -1.00 -9.09 -1.11
CA LEU A 151 -2.18 -9.77 -1.66
C LEU A 151 -1.92 -11.26 -1.84
N ASP A 152 -0.73 -11.66 -2.30
CA ASP A 152 -0.46 -13.06 -2.60
C ASP A 152 -0.37 -13.88 -1.30
N THR A 153 0.28 -13.32 -0.27
CA THR A 153 0.32 -13.90 1.08
C THR A 153 -1.09 -13.96 1.70
N LEU A 154 -1.91 -12.91 1.52
CA LEU A 154 -3.29 -12.88 1.98
C LEU A 154 -4.13 -13.98 1.30
N LEU A 155 -4.05 -14.11 -0.03
CA LEU A 155 -4.77 -15.14 -0.78
C LEU A 155 -4.36 -16.55 -0.35
N ASP A 156 -3.06 -16.79 -0.12
CA ASP A 156 -2.56 -18.06 0.39
C ASP A 156 -3.11 -18.38 1.78
N LEU A 157 -3.11 -17.38 2.68
CA LEU A 157 -3.66 -17.53 4.01
C LEU A 157 -5.16 -17.82 3.97
N ILE A 158 -5.94 -17.08 3.17
CA ILE A 158 -7.39 -17.32 2.98
C ILE A 158 -7.64 -18.76 2.56
N LEU A 159 -6.92 -19.23 1.54
CA LEU A 159 -7.15 -20.56 0.98
C LEU A 159 -6.72 -21.67 1.94
N THR A 160 -5.58 -21.47 2.62
CA THR A 160 -5.08 -22.39 3.64
C THR A 160 -6.07 -22.53 4.79
N GLN A 161 -6.57 -21.41 5.34
CA GLN A 161 -7.52 -21.43 6.45
C GLN A 161 -8.88 -22.00 6.03
N SER A 162 -9.37 -21.61 4.84
CA SER A 162 -10.62 -22.13 4.28
C SER A 162 -10.58 -23.65 4.12
N ARG A 163 -9.47 -24.22 3.64
CA ARG A 163 -9.32 -25.67 3.51
C ARG A 163 -9.24 -26.37 4.86
N ARG A 164 -8.55 -25.80 5.84
CA ARG A 164 -8.41 -26.39 7.19
C ARG A 164 -9.77 -26.44 7.90
N ILE A 165 -10.49 -25.32 7.93
CA ILE A 165 -11.76 -25.22 8.67
C ILE A 165 -12.86 -26.11 8.08
N THR A 166 -12.84 -26.34 6.76
CA THR A 166 -13.77 -27.27 6.09
C THR A 166 -13.27 -28.69 6.01
N SER A 167 -12.02 -28.95 6.37
CA SER A 167 -11.32 -30.20 6.08
C SER A 167 -11.28 -30.55 4.58
N SER A 168 -11.20 -29.56 3.70
CA SER A 168 -11.12 -29.76 2.25
C SER A 168 -9.73 -30.14 1.77
N ASP A 169 -9.65 -31.12 0.88
CA ASP A 169 -8.37 -31.57 0.31
C ASP A 169 -7.71 -30.48 -0.52
N ALA A 170 -8.50 -29.82 -1.37
CA ALA A 170 -8.02 -28.78 -2.27
C ALA A 170 -8.93 -27.56 -2.26
N GLY A 171 -8.43 -26.47 -2.82
CA GLY A 171 -9.21 -25.29 -3.09
C GLY A 171 -8.55 -24.41 -4.14
N SER A 172 -9.34 -23.49 -4.68
CA SER A 172 -8.87 -22.46 -5.60
C SER A 172 -9.54 -21.12 -5.33
N LEU A 173 -8.84 -20.05 -5.66
CA LEU A 173 -9.32 -18.67 -5.59
C LEU A 173 -9.32 -18.05 -6.98
N TYR A 174 -10.43 -17.40 -7.29
CA TYR A 174 -10.63 -16.62 -8.50
C TYR A 174 -10.88 -15.17 -8.09
N LEU A 175 -10.21 -14.22 -8.74
CA LEU A 175 -10.50 -12.79 -8.56
C LEU A 175 -11.12 -12.24 -9.84
N ILE A 176 -12.02 -11.28 -9.69
CA ILE A 176 -12.59 -10.58 -10.83
C ILE A 176 -11.61 -9.49 -11.29
N GLU A 177 -11.34 -9.45 -12.59
CA GLU A 177 -10.54 -8.40 -13.24
C GLU A 177 -11.27 -7.85 -14.47
N GLY A 178 -10.92 -6.62 -14.88
CA GLY A 178 -11.47 -5.95 -16.06
C GLY A 178 -12.45 -4.82 -15.75
N GLU A 179 -12.71 -4.01 -16.78
CA GLU A 179 -13.62 -2.85 -16.70
C GLU A 179 -15.10 -3.27 -16.64
N PRO A 180 -16.01 -2.38 -16.20
CA PRO A 180 -17.45 -2.64 -16.23
C PRO A 180 -17.93 -2.99 -17.65
N GLY A 181 -18.25 -4.28 -17.88
CA GLY A 181 -18.70 -4.81 -19.18
C GLY A 181 -17.80 -5.90 -19.78
N GLU A 182 -16.53 -5.98 -19.36
CA GLU A 182 -15.56 -7.02 -19.80
C GLU A 182 -14.99 -7.83 -18.62
N LYS A 183 -15.75 -7.94 -17.53
CA LYS A 183 -15.31 -8.65 -16.33
C LYS A 183 -14.97 -10.11 -16.64
N ARG A 184 -13.79 -10.55 -16.22
CA ARG A 184 -13.30 -11.93 -16.33
C ARG A 184 -12.90 -12.44 -14.95
N LEU A 185 -12.93 -13.76 -14.80
CA LEU A 185 -12.38 -14.42 -13.63
C LEU A 185 -10.94 -14.82 -13.90
N ARG A 186 -10.02 -14.27 -13.12
CA ARG A 186 -8.62 -14.70 -13.07
C ARG A 186 -8.48 -15.79 -12.02
N PHE A 187 -8.10 -16.98 -12.44
CA PHE A 187 -7.62 -18.01 -11.52
C PHE A 187 -6.27 -17.58 -10.95
N ARG A 188 -6.20 -17.32 -9.64
CA ARG A 188 -5.02 -16.75 -8.98
C ARG A 188 -4.24 -17.77 -8.18
N LEU A 189 -4.93 -18.67 -7.50
CA LEU A 189 -4.29 -19.59 -6.59
C LEU A 189 -5.03 -20.92 -6.56
N ALA A 190 -4.27 -22.00 -6.45
CA ALA A 190 -4.78 -23.28 -5.99
C ALA A 190 -3.83 -23.93 -5.02
N GLN A 191 -4.41 -24.67 -4.09
CA GLN A 191 -3.68 -25.51 -3.14
C GLN A 191 -4.35 -26.87 -3.07
N THR A 192 -3.57 -27.91 -2.88
CA THR A 192 -4.08 -29.26 -2.69
C THR A 192 -3.22 -30.02 -1.70
N TYR A 193 -3.86 -30.83 -0.84
CA TYR A 193 -3.17 -31.59 0.19
C TYR A 193 -2.65 -32.91 -0.38
N SER A 194 -3.45 -33.58 -1.21
CA SER A 194 -3.12 -34.91 -1.73
C SER A 194 -2.17 -34.87 -2.92
N LYS A 195 -2.00 -33.72 -3.58
CA LYS A 195 -1.14 -33.54 -4.77
C LYS A 195 -0.32 -32.24 -4.70
N PRO A 196 0.45 -31.97 -3.62
CA PRO A 196 1.02 -30.64 -3.37
C PRO A 196 2.01 -30.18 -4.45
N GLU A 197 2.62 -31.12 -5.17
CA GLU A 197 3.55 -30.85 -6.26
C GLU A 197 2.87 -30.51 -7.60
N ALA A 198 1.53 -30.59 -7.68
CA ALA A 198 0.80 -30.28 -8.90
C ALA A 198 0.93 -28.78 -9.21
N PRO A 199 1.59 -28.39 -10.32
CA PRO A 199 1.74 -26.99 -10.66
C PRO A 199 0.38 -26.43 -11.08
N PHE A 200 0.11 -25.19 -10.68
CA PHE A 200 -0.97 -24.40 -11.24
C PHE A 200 -0.40 -23.28 -12.10
N VAL A 201 -1.17 -22.87 -13.09
CA VAL A 201 -0.83 -21.73 -13.97
C VAL A 201 -2.01 -20.78 -13.89
N GLU A 202 -1.73 -19.49 -13.73
CA GLU A 202 -2.78 -18.48 -13.80
C GLU A 202 -3.39 -18.42 -15.20
N PHE A 203 -4.71 -18.33 -15.26
CA PHE A 203 -5.44 -18.14 -16.51
C PHE A 203 -6.68 -17.30 -16.27
N THR A 204 -7.20 -16.72 -17.34
CA THR A 204 -8.48 -15.99 -17.32
C THR A 204 -9.57 -16.83 -17.94
N MET A 205 -10.77 -16.74 -17.39
CA MET A 205 -11.97 -17.34 -17.95
C MET A 205 -13.13 -16.34 -17.98
N PRO A 206 -14.10 -16.51 -18.88
CA PRO A 206 -15.27 -15.63 -18.91
C PRO A 206 -16.07 -15.73 -17.61
N MET A 207 -16.66 -14.61 -17.20
CA MET A 207 -17.59 -14.55 -16.08
C MET A 207 -19.01 -14.81 -16.60
N ASP A 208 -19.30 -16.07 -16.91
CA ASP A 208 -20.60 -16.53 -17.41
C ASP A 208 -21.11 -17.77 -16.65
N ARG A 209 -22.31 -18.24 -16.99
CA ARG A 209 -22.94 -19.38 -16.31
C ARG A 209 -22.39 -20.75 -16.70
N SER A 210 -21.41 -20.83 -17.61
CA SER A 210 -20.91 -22.10 -18.17
C SER A 210 -19.97 -22.86 -17.25
N SER A 211 -19.32 -22.16 -16.31
CA SER A 211 -18.40 -22.74 -15.34
C SER A 211 -18.93 -22.59 -13.92
N LEU A 212 -18.51 -23.46 -13.01
CA LEU A 212 -18.91 -23.39 -11.60
C LEU A 212 -18.53 -22.05 -10.95
N ALA A 213 -17.29 -21.61 -11.14
CA ALA A 213 -16.82 -20.32 -10.62
C ALA A 213 -17.55 -19.14 -11.29
N GLY A 214 -17.74 -19.19 -12.61
CA GLY A 214 -18.49 -18.18 -13.36
C GLY A 214 -19.95 -18.07 -12.90
N TYR A 215 -20.63 -19.20 -12.71
CA TYR A 215 -22.00 -19.23 -12.23
C TYR A 215 -22.13 -18.61 -10.84
N ALA A 216 -21.27 -19.00 -9.89
CA ALA A 216 -21.26 -18.42 -8.55
C ALA A 216 -20.97 -16.90 -8.60
N ALA A 217 -20.05 -16.46 -9.47
CA ALA A 217 -19.74 -15.05 -9.64
C ALA A 217 -20.90 -14.23 -10.21
N VAL A 218 -21.61 -14.77 -11.20
CA VAL A 218 -22.74 -14.08 -11.89
C VAL A 218 -23.99 -14.06 -11.02
N THR A 219 -24.30 -15.17 -10.35
CA THR A 219 -25.51 -15.30 -9.54
C THR A 219 -25.35 -14.70 -8.14
N GLY A 220 -24.13 -14.68 -7.62
CA GLY A 220 -23.88 -14.29 -6.23
C GLY A 220 -24.39 -15.33 -5.21
N GLU A 221 -24.70 -16.55 -5.65
CA GLU A 221 -25.19 -17.64 -4.80
C GLU A 221 -24.14 -18.76 -4.64
N PRO A 222 -24.03 -19.39 -3.46
CA PRO A 222 -23.12 -20.51 -3.24
C PRO A 222 -23.63 -21.79 -3.92
N LEU A 223 -22.72 -22.57 -4.49
CA LEU A 223 -23.00 -23.90 -5.05
C LEU A 223 -22.47 -25.00 -4.13
N VAL A 224 -23.32 -25.97 -3.81
CA VAL A 224 -22.95 -27.17 -3.06
C VAL A 224 -23.17 -28.37 -3.96
N ILE A 225 -22.10 -29.13 -4.20
CA ILE A 225 -22.11 -30.28 -5.11
C ILE A 225 -21.61 -31.49 -4.34
N ASP A 226 -22.45 -32.52 -4.26
CA ASP A 226 -22.13 -33.74 -3.51
C ASP A 226 -21.21 -34.68 -4.31
N ASP A 227 -21.47 -34.81 -5.62
CA ASP A 227 -20.58 -35.49 -6.57
C ASP A 227 -20.53 -34.75 -7.90
N ALA A 228 -19.36 -34.18 -8.20
CA ALA A 228 -19.16 -33.34 -9.38
C ALA A 228 -19.22 -34.10 -10.72
N TYR A 229 -19.24 -35.44 -10.70
CA TYR A 229 -19.45 -36.24 -11.91
C TYR A 229 -20.93 -36.59 -12.14
N PHE A 230 -21.80 -36.28 -11.17
CA PHE A 230 -23.24 -36.51 -11.22
C PHE A 230 -23.99 -35.19 -11.00
N LEU A 231 -23.77 -34.24 -11.91
CA LEU A 231 -24.54 -32.99 -11.93
C LEU A 231 -25.96 -33.25 -12.46
N PRO A 232 -26.99 -32.54 -11.95
CA PRO A 232 -28.34 -32.61 -12.52
C PRO A 232 -28.34 -32.17 -14.00
N PRO A 233 -29.17 -32.78 -14.86
CA PRO A 233 -29.15 -32.51 -16.30
C PRO A 233 -29.63 -31.10 -16.70
N ASP A 234 -30.25 -30.37 -15.78
CA ASP A 234 -30.82 -29.03 -15.96
C ASP A 234 -29.90 -27.88 -15.54
N VAL A 235 -28.69 -28.17 -15.04
CA VAL A 235 -27.75 -27.10 -14.63
C VAL A 235 -27.00 -26.51 -15.82
N GLU A 236 -26.76 -25.19 -15.77
CA GLU A 236 -26.10 -24.43 -16.85
C GLU A 236 -24.56 -24.57 -16.87
N TYR A 237 -23.98 -25.05 -15.78
CA TYR A 237 -22.53 -25.08 -15.55
C TYR A 237 -21.93 -26.48 -15.73
N THR A 238 -20.63 -26.51 -16.03
CA THR A 238 -19.86 -27.76 -16.21
C THR A 238 -18.62 -27.80 -15.31
N ILE A 239 -18.15 -29.02 -15.01
CA ILE A 239 -16.87 -29.25 -14.33
C ILE A 239 -15.74 -29.38 -15.36
N ASN A 240 -14.62 -28.71 -15.10
CA ASN A 240 -13.37 -28.94 -15.82
C ASN A 240 -12.64 -30.15 -15.23
N ARG A 241 -12.54 -31.24 -16.01
CA ARG A 241 -11.93 -32.52 -15.60
C ARG A 241 -10.44 -32.64 -15.93
N SER A 242 -9.86 -31.64 -16.58
CA SER A 242 -8.47 -31.71 -17.05
C SER A 242 -7.45 -31.94 -15.94
N PHE A 243 -7.70 -31.41 -14.73
CA PHE A 243 -6.86 -31.66 -13.56
C PHE A 243 -6.96 -33.11 -13.08
N ASP A 244 -8.19 -33.63 -12.95
CA ASP A 244 -8.48 -35.01 -12.55
C ASP A 244 -7.80 -36.01 -13.51
N GLU A 245 -7.95 -35.78 -14.81
CA GLU A 245 -7.38 -36.62 -15.89
C GLU A 245 -5.84 -36.55 -15.93
N ARG A 246 -5.25 -35.37 -15.72
CA ARG A 246 -3.79 -35.17 -15.82
C ARG A 246 -3.04 -35.71 -14.61
N TYR A 247 -3.58 -35.55 -13.40
CA TYR A 247 -2.87 -35.84 -12.15
C TYR A 247 -3.41 -37.05 -11.38
N GLY A 248 -4.36 -37.78 -11.98
CA GLY A 248 -5.00 -38.94 -11.36
C GLY A 248 -5.72 -38.55 -10.07
N TYR A 249 -6.40 -37.39 -10.09
CA TYR A 249 -7.20 -36.88 -8.99
C TYR A 249 -8.69 -37.15 -9.26
N ARG A 250 -9.53 -37.29 -8.23
CA ARG A 250 -10.98 -37.51 -8.39
C ARG A 250 -11.74 -36.50 -7.55
N THR A 251 -12.37 -35.55 -8.23
CA THR A 251 -13.18 -34.49 -7.66
C THR A 251 -14.62 -34.97 -7.40
N LYS A 252 -14.97 -35.18 -6.13
CA LYS A 252 -16.29 -35.65 -5.70
C LYS A 252 -17.11 -34.50 -5.12
N SER A 253 -16.90 -34.10 -3.87
CA SER A 253 -17.67 -32.98 -3.31
C SER A 253 -17.04 -31.63 -3.68
N MET A 254 -17.84 -30.61 -4.02
CA MET A 254 -17.37 -29.24 -4.22
C MET A 254 -18.26 -28.22 -3.50
N LEU A 255 -17.63 -27.15 -3.01
CA LEU A 255 -18.29 -25.97 -2.46
C LEU A 255 -17.71 -24.74 -3.16
N VAL A 256 -18.56 -23.98 -3.84
CA VAL A 256 -18.16 -22.79 -4.60
C VAL A 256 -18.89 -21.59 -4.03
N ILE A 257 -18.17 -20.64 -3.47
CA ILE A 257 -18.73 -19.51 -2.72
C ILE A 257 -18.28 -18.19 -3.37
N PRO A 258 -19.22 -17.31 -3.72
CA PRO A 258 -18.89 -15.96 -4.12
C PRO A 258 -18.36 -15.15 -2.93
N MET A 259 -17.25 -14.46 -3.14
CA MET A 259 -16.67 -13.53 -2.18
C MET A 259 -17.27 -12.16 -2.45
N LYS A 260 -18.09 -11.66 -1.51
CA LYS A 260 -18.81 -10.40 -1.66
C LYS A 260 -18.23 -9.32 -0.76
N ASP A 261 -18.13 -8.11 -1.28
CA ASP A 261 -17.77 -6.93 -0.51
C ASP A 261 -18.95 -6.41 0.35
N HIS A 262 -18.73 -5.32 1.06
CA HIS A 262 -19.73 -4.67 1.90
C HIS A 262 -20.91 -4.04 1.12
N LYS A 263 -20.81 -3.96 -0.21
CA LYS A 263 -21.85 -3.48 -1.15
C LYS A 263 -22.55 -4.63 -1.87
N GLU A 264 -22.37 -5.88 -1.41
CA GLU A 264 -22.88 -7.10 -2.04
C GLU A 264 -22.35 -7.35 -3.46
N GLN A 265 -21.26 -6.68 -3.86
CA GLN A 265 -20.60 -6.94 -5.13
C GLN A 265 -19.65 -8.12 -5.00
N VAL A 266 -19.74 -9.06 -5.94
CA VAL A 266 -18.79 -10.16 -6.00
C VAL A 266 -17.45 -9.61 -6.48
N ILE A 267 -16.39 -9.85 -5.71
CA ILE A 267 -15.01 -9.49 -6.04
C ILE A 267 -14.16 -10.71 -6.44
N GLY A 268 -14.65 -11.91 -6.13
CA GLY A 268 -13.97 -13.16 -6.40
C GLY A 268 -14.81 -14.38 -6.04
N VAL A 269 -14.22 -15.56 -6.20
CA VAL A 269 -14.86 -16.84 -5.89
C VAL A 269 -13.86 -17.74 -5.17
N LEU A 270 -14.29 -18.32 -4.05
CA LEU A 270 -13.58 -19.34 -3.32
C LEU A 270 -14.20 -20.69 -3.64
N GLN A 271 -13.39 -21.60 -4.16
CA GLN A 271 -13.78 -22.98 -4.45
C GLN A 271 -13.03 -23.93 -3.53
N LEU A 272 -13.75 -24.83 -2.88
CA LEU A 272 -13.23 -25.88 -2.01
C LEU A 272 -13.64 -27.25 -2.54
N ILE A 273 -12.70 -28.19 -2.54
CA ILE A 273 -12.84 -29.47 -3.23
C ILE A 273 -12.53 -30.59 -2.25
N ASN A 274 -13.34 -31.66 -2.31
CA ASN A 274 -13.22 -32.88 -1.53
C ASN A 274 -13.12 -32.62 -0.03
N ARG A 275 -14.25 -32.33 0.62
CA ARG A 275 -14.32 -32.28 2.08
C ARG A 275 -14.06 -33.67 2.63
N LYS A 276 -13.07 -33.82 3.50
CA LYS A 276 -12.64 -35.09 4.08
C LYS A 276 -13.18 -35.25 5.49
N ARG A 277 -13.38 -36.51 5.91
CA ARG A 277 -13.63 -36.88 7.32
C ARG A 277 -12.45 -36.54 8.23
N ARG A 278 -11.23 -36.63 7.69
CA ARG A 278 -9.96 -36.30 8.35
C ARG A 278 -9.13 -35.44 7.40
N PHE A 279 -8.70 -34.26 7.86
CA PHE A 279 -7.99 -33.31 7.02
C PHE A 279 -6.65 -33.86 6.50
N GLU A 280 -5.99 -34.73 7.26
CA GLU A 280 -4.68 -35.29 6.94
C GLU A 280 -4.74 -36.50 6.01
N ALA A 281 -5.93 -37.02 5.73
CA ALA A 281 -6.09 -38.20 4.87
C ALA A 281 -5.69 -37.86 3.43
N VAL A 282 -4.84 -38.69 2.82
CA VAL A 282 -4.38 -38.52 1.44
C VAL A 282 -5.31 -39.28 0.49
N LEU A 283 -5.80 -38.61 -0.54
CA LEU A 283 -6.68 -39.13 -1.59
C LEU A 283 -5.82 -39.64 -2.77
N ALA A 284 -5.16 -40.78 -2.59
CA ALA A 284 -4.28 -41.36 -3.61
C ALA A 284 -5.04 -42.15 -4.68
N THR A 285 -6.15 -42.79 -4.30
CA THR A 285 -6.96 -43.64 -5.17
C THR A 285 -8.45 -43.26 -5.13
N PRO A 286 -9.26 -43.65 -6.14
CA PRO A 286 -10.71 -43.44 -6.10
C PRO A 286 -11.38 -44.07 -4.87
N ARG A 287 -10.84 -45.17 -4.35
CA ARG A 287 -11.34 -45.81 -3.13
C ARG A 287 -11.15 -44.92 -1.90
N ASP A 288 -10.03 -44.21 -1.82
CA ASP A 288 -9.79 -43.27 -0.72
C ASP A 288 -10.80 -42.12 -0.75
N VAL A 289 -11.14 -41.66 -1.96
CA VAL A 289 -12.18 -40.63 -2.17
C VAL A 289 -13.54 -41.13 -1.67
N ASP A 290 -13.95 -42.36 -1.99
CA ASP A 290 -15.21 -42.91 -1.52
C ASP A 290 -15.27 -43.11 0.01
N GLN A 291 -14.14 -43.40 0.65
CA GLN A 291 -14.07 -43.59 2.09
C GLN A 291 -13.98 -42.27 2.87
N GLN A 292 -13.22 -41.30 2.36
CA GLN A 292 -12.89 -40.09 3.10
C GLN A 292 -13.75 -38.90 2.72
N VAL A 293 -14.21 -38.78 1.48
CA VAL A 293 -14.92 -37.58 1.02
C VAL A 293 -16.39 -37.62 1.41
N VAL A 294 -16.86 -36.52 1.99
CA VAL A 294 -18.24 -36.33 2.46
C VAL A 294 -18.81 -35.02 1.93
N PRO A 295 -20.14 -34.92 1.74
CA PRO A 295 -20.80 -33.68 1.36
C PRO A 295 -20.52 -32.49 2.30
N PHE A 296 -20.61 -31.28 1.77
CA PHE A 296 -20.57 -30.07 2.57
C PHE A 296 -21.93 -29.88 3.28
N SER A 297 -21.90 -29.80 4.61
CA SER A 297 -23.11 -29.57 5.40
C SER A 297 -23.52 -28.09 5.35
N LYS A 298 -24.80 -27.79 5.53
CA LYS A 298 -25.32 -26.42 5.63
C LYS A 298 -24.51 -25.53 6.58
N ARG A 299 -24.14 -26.06 7.75
CA ARG A 299 -23.26 -25.39 8.73
C ARG A 299 -21.89 -25.02 8.16
N THR A 300 -21.31 -25.87 7.32
CA THR A 300 -20.02 -25.60 6.66
C THR A 300 -20.16 -24.52 5.62
N VAL A 301 -21.28 -24.50 4.86
CA VAL A 301 -21.57 -23.42 3.92
C VAL A 301 -21.65 -22.08 4.65
N GLU A 302 -22.44 -22.00 5.73
CA GLU A 302 -22.58 -20.79 6.57
C GLU A 302 -21.21 -20.29 7.08
N LEU A 303 -20.37 -21.21 7.57
CA LEU A 303 -19.03 -20.90 8.10
C LEU A 303 -18.10 -20.33 7.03
N VAL A 304 -18.06 -20.96 5.84
CA VAL A 304 -17.17 -20.52 4.75
C VAL A 304 -17.71 -19.24 4.10
N THR A 305 -19.02 -19.04 4.01
CA THR A 305 -19.59 -17.76 3.56
C THR A 305 -19.15 -16.61 4.45
N ALA A 306 -19.14 -16.81 5.78
CA ALA A 306 -18.65 -15.79 6.71
C ALA A 306 -17.14 -15.52 6.51
N LEU A 307 -16.33 -16.57 6.35
CA LEU A 307 -14.90 -16.43 6.06
C LEU A 307 -14.64 -15.74 4.71
N ALA A 308 -15.41 -16.09 3.67
CA ALA A 308 -15.33 -15.49 2.34
C ALA A 308 -15.65 -13.99 2.38
N GLY A 309 -16.61 -13.56 3.22
CA GLY A 309 -16.88 -12.14 3.46
C GLY A 309 -15.72 -11.42 4.15
N GLN A 310 -15.11 -12.00 5.19
CA GLN A 310 -13.92 -11.42 5.84
C GLN A 310 -12.73 -11.32 4.89
N ALA A 311 -12.51 -12.38 4.12
CA ALA A 311 -11.50 -12.43 3.07
C ALA A 311 -11.76 -11.38 1.98
N ALA A 312 -13.02 -11.17 1.59
CA ALA A 312 -13.38 -10.17 0.60
C ALA A 312 -13.02 -8.75 1.07
N VAL A 313 -13.37 -8.41 2.30
CA VAL A 313 -13.03 -7.11 2.91
C VAL A 313 -11.51 -6.92 3.00
N ALA A 314 -10.75 -7.94 3.39
CA ALA A 314 -9.29 -7.86 3.46
C ALA A 314 -8.66 -7.63 2.07
N ILE A 315 -9.16 -8.34 1.04
CA ILE A 315 -8.69 -8.17 -0.35
C ILE A 315 -9.02 -6.76 -0.87
N GLU A 316 -10.26 -6.29 -0.67
CA GLU A 316 -10.70 -4.95 -1.07
C GLU A 316 -9.84 -3.88 -0.41
N ASN A 317 -9.60 -3.98 0.90
CA ASN A 317 -8.76 -3.05 1.64
C ASN A 317 -7.32 -3.02 1.07
N GLY A 318 -6.71 -4.18 0.82
CA GLY A 318 -5.38 -4.27 0.20
C GLY A 318 -5.33 -3.71 -1.23
N GLN A 319 -6.40 -3.85 -2.00
CA GLN A 319 -6.52 -3.24 -3.34
C GLN A 319 -6.65 -1.71 -3.26
N LEU A 320 -7.52 -1.21 -2.38
CA LEU A 320 -7.72 0.23 -2.16
C LEU A 320 -6.41 0.93 -1.76
N TYR A 321 -5.63 0.34 -0.85
CA TYR A 321 -4.32 0.90 -0.50
C TYR A 321 -3.39 1.04 -1.72
N ARG A 322 -3.28 0.00 -2.55
CA ARG A 322 -2.44 0.05 -3.76
C ARG A 322 -2.95 1.06 -4.78
N GLU A 323 -4.26 1.19 -4.94
CA GLU A 323 -4.86 2.18 -5.84
C GLU A 323 -4.57 3.60 -5.38
N ILE A 324 -4.69 3.88 -4.08
CA ILE A 324 -4.33 5.17 -3.48
C ILE A 324 -2.84 5.47 -3.70
N GLU A 325 -1.95 4.50 -3.46
CA GLU A 325 -0.52 4.67 -3.69
C GLU A 325 -0.19 4.97 -5.17
N ARG A 326 -0.79 4.23 -6.09
CA ARG A 326 -0.60 4.42 -7.53
C ARG A 326 -1.15 5.77 -8.00
N LEU A 327 -2.31 6.18 -7.49
CA LEU A 327 -2.91 7.49 -7.79
C LEU A 327 -1.98 8.60 -7.29
N PHE A 328 -1.50 8.49 -6.06
CA PHE A 328 -0.58 9.45 -5.48
C PHE A 328 0.74 9.55 -6.26
N GLU A 329 1.38 8.42 -6.56
CA GLU A 329 2.62 8.40 -7.35
C GLU A 329 2.40 8.98 -8.76
N GLY A 330 1.30 8.62 -9.41
CA GLY A 330 0.93 9.17 -10.72
C GLY A 330 0.71 10.69 -10.68
N PHE A 331 0.06 11.19 -9.63
CA PHE A 331 -0.14 12.63 -9.42
C PHE A 331 1.20 13.36 -9.22
N VAL A 332 2.08 12.84 -8.36
CA VAL A 332 3.41 13.43 -8.13
C VAL A 332 4.21 13.48 -9.44
N GLN A 333 4.27 12.37 -10.19
CA GLN A 333 5.00 12.33 -11.46
C GLN A 333 4.43 13.31 -12.50
N ALA A 334 3.10 13.43 -12.58
CA ALA A 334 2.47 14.39 -13.48
C ALA A 334 2.78 15.84 -13.09
N ALA A 335 2.73 16.14 -11.79
CA ALA A 335 3.03 17.47 -11.25
C ALA A 335 4.49 17.88 -11.52
N VAL A 336 5.45 16.98 -11.27
CA VAL A 336 6.87 17.20 -11.56
C VAL A 336 7.09 17.46 -13.04
N ARG A 337 6.54 16.62 -13.93
CA ARG A 337 6.65 16.81 -15.38
C ARG A 337 6.09 18.15 -15.84
N ALA A 338 5.00 18.63 -15.24
CA ALA A 338 4.42 19.93 -15.58
C ALA A 338 5.33 21.11 -15.19
N ILE A 339 6.03 21.01 -14.05
CA ILE A 339 6.99 22.04 -13.64
C ILE A 339 8.25 22.01 -14.50
N GLU A 340 8.81 20.83 -14.78
CA GLU A 340 9.99 20.67 -15.64
C GLU A 340 9.72 21.16 -17.09
N GLN A 341 8.47 21.13 -17.57
CA GLN A 341 8.12 21.72 -18.87
C GLN A 341 8.26 23.26 -18.91
N ARG A 342 8.13 23.95 -17.77
CA ARG A 342 8.35 25.40 -17.68
C ARG A 342 9.83 25.78 -17.62
N ASP A 343 10.68 24.87 -17.19
CA ASP A 343 12.13 25.03 -17.13
C ASP A 343 12.80 23.94 -18.00
N PRO A 344 13.00 24.20 -19.31
CA PRO A 344 13.56 23.23 -20.24
C PRO A 344 14.92 22.66 -19.83
N THR A 345 15.60 23.30 -18.87
CA THR A 345 16.93 22.89 -18.37
C THR A 345 16.86 21.83 -17.26
N THR A 346 15.65 21.44 -16.85
CA THR A 346 15.40 20.52 -15.73
C THR A 346 14.73 19.22 -16.14
N PHE A 347 14.65 18.90 -17.44
CA PHE A 347 13.92 17.71 -17.89
C PHE A 347 14.53 16.41 -17.31
N GLY A 348 13.75 15.70 -16.49
CA GLY A 348 14.17 14.50 -15.79
C GLY A 348 15.18 14.72 -14.66
N HIS A 349 15.51 15.98 -14.32
CA HIS A 349 16.44 16.35 -13.25
C HIS A 349 15.94 15.82 -11.90
N SER A 350 14.68 16.11 -11.56
CA SER A 350 14.12 15.73 -10.26
C SER A 350 14.12 14.20 -10.07
N GLY A 351 13.93 13.46 -11.15
CA GLY A 351 14.03 11.99 -11.17
C GLY A 351 15.45 11.51 -10.89
N ARG A 352 16.46 12.05 -11.58
CA ARG A 352 17.87 11.67 -11.37
C ARG A 352 18.35 12.01 -9.96
N VAL A 353 18.00 13.20 -9.46
CA VAL A 353 18.32 13.61 -8.08
C VAL A 353 17.66 12.67 -7.07
N ALA A 354 16.38 12.34 -7.23
CA ALA A 354 15.69 11.40 -6.34
C ALA A 354 16.37 10.02 -6.35
N ASP A 355 16.69 9.49 -7.53
CA ASP A 355 17.32 8.17 -7.66
C ASP A 355 18.72 8.15 -7.06
N MET A 356 19.56 9.16 -7.30
CA MET A 356 20.88 9.29 -6.69
C MET A 356 20.78 9.44 -5.17
N THR A 357 19.82 10.21 -4.66
CA THR A 357 19.64 10.40 -3.22
C THR A 357 19.23 9.10 -2.53
N VAL A 358 18.33 8.31 -3.14
CA VAL A 358 17.91 7.00 -2.61
C VAL A 358 19.07 6.00 -2.65
N ARG A 359 19.88 6.00 -3.71
CA ARG A 359 21.09 5.16 -3.79
C ARG A 359 22.09 5.53 -2.71
N LEU A 360 22.35 6.82 -2.50
CA LEU A 360 23.23 7.28 -1.42
C LEU A 360 22.68 6.87 -0.05
N ALA A 361 21.37 6.99 0.18
CA ALA A 361 20.74 6.52 1.41
C ALA A 361 20.91 5.01 1.63
N ALA A 362 20.81 4.19 0.58
CA ALA A 362 21.06 2.75 0.66
C ALA A 362 22.54 2.39 0.90
N VAL A 363 23.49 3.22 0.44
CA VAL A 363 24.92 3.09 0.77
C VAL A 363 25.15 3.44 2.24
N VAL A 364 24.57 4.54 2.71
CA VAL A 364 24.63 4.97 4.11
C VAL A 364 24.04 3.94 5.06
N ASP A 365 22.89 3.34 4.71
CA ASP A 365 22.24 2.27 5.49
C ASP A 365 23.14 1.04 5.68
N ARG A 366 23.99 0.75 4.69
CA ARG A 366 24.94 -0.38 4.69
C ARG A 366 26.31 -0.04 5.27
N ALA A 367 26.58 1.22 5.60
CA ALA A 367 27.86 1.62 6.17
C ALA A 367 28.08 0.97 7.55
N GLU A 368 29.24 0.31 7.72
CA GLU A 368 29.63 -0.36 8.97
C GLU A 368 30.57 0.51 9.83
N ASP A 369 31.22 1.50 9.21
CA ASP A 369 32.19 2.41 9.81
C ASP A 369 31.86 3.89 9.57
N GLY A 370 32.67 4.78 10.15
CA GLY A 370 32.46 6.23 10.05
C GLY A 370 31.33 6.80 10.95
N PRO A 371 30.96 8.07 10.72
CA PRO A 371 29.95 8.77 11.53
C PRO A 371 28.51 8.31 11.23
N TYR A 372 28.27 7.68 10.08
CA TYR A 372 26.94 7.25 9.64
C TYR A 372 26.63 5.77 9.92
N ARG A 373 27.54 5.03 10.57
CA ARG A 373 27.36 3.59 10.87
C ARG A 373 26.09 3.22 11.63
N THR A 374 25.48 4.17 12.35
CA THR A 374 24.24 3.96 13.12
C THR A 374 22.99 4.45 12.39
N VAL A 375 23.13 5.11 11.24
CA VAL A 375 22.00 5.60 10.45
C VAL A 375 21.41 4.44 9.68
N ARG A 376 20.11 4.21 9.86
CA ARG A 376 19.36 3.17 9.15
C ARG A 376 18.09 3.77 8.55
N PHE A 377 17.71 3.28 7.39
CA PHE A 377 16.51 3.72 6.68
C PHE A 377 15.53 2.56 6.49
N SER A 378 14.29 2.74 6.94
CA SER A 378 13.21 1.83 6.58
C SER A 378 12.85 1.98 5.09
N ARG A 379 12.13 1.00 4.53
CA ARG A 379 11.58 1.12 3.16
C ARG A 379 10.70 2.35 2.99
N GLU A 380 9.97 2.72 4.04
CA GLU A 380 9.11 3.90 4.07
C GLU A 380 9.94 5.19 4.05
N GLN A 381 11.03 5.27 4.82
CA GLN A 381 11.95 6.42 4.80
C GLN A 381 12.69 6.57 3.46
N LEU A 382 13.06 5.48 2.80
CA LEU A 382 13.63 5.55 1.44
C LEU A 382 12.60 6.10 0.43
N ARG A 383 11.32 5.76 0.60
CA ARG A 383 10.23 6.32 -0.22
C ARG A 383 9.97 7.79 0.10
N GLU A 384 10.06 8.19 1.36
CA GLU A 384 10.01 9.59 1.80
C GLU A 384 11.11 10.42 1.14
N ILE A 385 12.36 9.94 1.19
CA ILE A 385 13.52 10.54 0.52
C ILE A 385 13.28 10.67 -0.98
N ARG A 386 12.75 9.62 -1.62
CA ARG A 386 12.45 9.63 -3.06
C ARG A 386 11.45 10.73 -3.42
N TYR A 387 10.34 10.84 -2.70
CA TYR A 387 9.33 11.86 -2.98
C TYR A 387 9.83 13.28 -2.68
N ALA A 388 10.61 13.45 -1.61
CA ALA A 388 11.26 14.72 -1.33
C ALA A 388 12.20 15.12 -2.48
N GLY A 389 12.98 14.18 -3.02
CA GLY A 389 13.83 14.41 -4.19
C GLY A 389 13.05 14.73 -5.46
N LEU A 390 11.90 14.10 -5.69
CA LEU A 390 11.03 14.42 -6.83
C LEU A 390 10.42 15.82 -6.73
N LEU A 391 10.12 16.28 -5.51
CA LEU A 391 9.34 17.50 -5.26
C LEU A 391 10.20 18.70 -4.81
N HIS A 392 11.52 18.54 -4.65
CA HIS A 392 12.40 19.58 -4.09
C HIS A 392 12.31 20.92 -4.84
N ASP A 393 12.12 20.85 -6.14
CA ASP A 393 12.10 21.99 -7.06
C ASP A 393 10.67 22.47 -7.43
N PHE A 394 9.63 21.88 -6.83
CA PHE A 394 8.24 22.15 -7.21
C PHE A 394 7.87 23.64 -7.11
N GLY A 395 8.46 24.36 -6.15
CA GLY A 395 8.24 25.77 -5.91
C GLY A 395 8.72 26.71 -7.03
N LYS A 396 9.43 26.21 -8.05
CA LYS A 396 9.72 26.97 -9.29
C LYS A 396 8.43 27.44 -9.96
N VAL A 397 7.29 26.82 -9.65
CA VAL A 397 5.96 27.29 -10.07
C VAL A 397 5.71 28.77 -9.72
N GLY A 398 6.22 29.23 -8.57
CA GLY A 398 6.03 30.60 -8.07
C GLY A 398 7.02 31.63 -8.63
N VAL A 399 7.99 31.20 -9.43
CA VAL A 399 8.99 32.10 -10.05
C VAL A 399 8.46 32.62 -11.39
N ARG A 400 8.71 33.90 -11.70
CA ARG A 400 8.34 34.47 -13.01
C ARG A 400 9.08 33.75 -14.12
N GLU A 401 8.33 33.35 -15.15
CA GLU A 401 8.86 32.60 -16.30
C GLU A 401 10.06 33.30 -16.95
N GLN A 402 9.99 34.61 -17.18
CA GLN A 402 11.08 35.38 -17.79
C GLN A 402 12.40 35.31 -17.00
N VAL A 403 12.34 35.18 -15.67
CA VAL A 403 13.53 35.05 -14.81
C VAL A 403 14.02 33.60 -14.83
N LEU A 404 13.09 32.64 -14.75
CA LEU A 404 13.37 31.20 -14.76
C LEU A 404 14.12 30.76 -16.03
N VAL A 405 13.71 31.27 -17.20
CA VAL A 405 14.32 30.90 -18.50
C VAL A 405 15.44 31.87 -18.94
N LYS A 406 15.93 32.73 -18.04
CA LYS A 406 16.88 33.80 -18.37
C LYS A 406 18.29 33.27 -18.66
N ALA A 407 18.52 33.04 -19.95
CA ALA A 407 19.74 32.54 -20.56
C ALA A 407 20.99 33.42 -20.45
N LYS A 408 20.81 34.70 -20.80
CA LYS A 408 21.87 35.71 -20.97
C LYS A 408 21.58 36.87 -20.03
N LYS A 409 22.54 37.78 -19.85
CA LYS A 409 22.38 38.90 -18.92
C LYS A 409 21.24 39.84 -19.30
N LEU A 410 21.04 40.07 -20.60
CA LEU A 410 19.94 40.82 -21.17
C LEU A 410 18.78 39.91 -21.57
N TYR A 411 17.57 40.42 -21.41
CA TYR A 411 16.39 39.80 -22.01
C TYR A 411 16.42 39.94 -23.55
N PRO A 412 15.83 39.00 -24.31
CA PRO A 412 15.85 39.04 -25.79
C PRO A 412 15.39 40.39 -26.37
N LEU A 413 14.30 40.95 -25.83
CA LEU A 413 13.77 42.23 -26.28
C LEU A 413 14.73 43.41 -25.99
N GLN A 414 15.50 43.36 -24.90
CA GLN A 414 16.48 44.41 -24.60
C GLN A 414 17.65 44.39 -25.57
N LEU A 415 18.17 43.20 -25.89
CA LEU A 415 19.21 43.07 -26.90
C LEU A 415 18.74 43.59 -28.26
N GLU A 416 17.50 43.29 -28.64
CA GLU A 416 16.92 43.80 -29.87
C GLU A 416 16.79 45.33 -29.86
N LEU A 417 16.36 45.93 -28.75
CA LEU A 417 16.33 47.39 -28.60
C LEU A 417 17.72 48.04 -28.67
N ILE A 418 18.78 47.35 -28.22
CA ILE A 418 20.15 47.83 -28.39
C ILE A 418 20.56 47.76 -29.86
N ARG A 419 20.24 46.67 -30.56
CA ARG A 419 20.49 46.54 -32.01
C ARG A 419 19.79 47.62 -32.82
N GLN A 420 18.52 47.87 -32.55
CA GLN A 420 17.76 48.93 -33.23
C GLN A 420 18.36 50.32 -33.00
N ARG A 421 18.86 50.60 -31.78
CA ARG A 421 19.61 51.84 -31.50
C ARG A 421 20.92 51.90 -32.26
N HIS A 422 21.69 50.81 -32.28
CA HIS A 422 22.93 50.72 -33.02
C HIS A 422 22.72 50.97 -34.52
N ASP A 423 21.72 50.31 -35.13
CA ASP A 423 21.33 50.51 -36.53
C ASP A 423 20.91 51.96 -36.80
N PHE A 424 20.16 52.58 -35.88
CA PHE A 424 19.77 53.98 -35.99
C PHE A 424 20.96 54.92 -35.96
N VAL A 425 21.89 54.71 -35.03
CA VAL A 425 23.12 55.49 -34.89
C VAL A 425 23.99 55.34 -36.13
N ARG A 426 24.16 54.10 -36.62
CA ARG A 426 24.91 53.82 -37.85
C ARG A 426 24.30 54.50 -39.07
N ARG A 427 22.98 54.42 -39.25
CA ARG A 427 22.27 55.15 -40.32
C ARG A 427 22.42 56.67 -40.18
N SER A 428 22.48 57.18 -38.96
CA SER A 428 22.68 58.61 -38.70
C SER A 428 24.10 59.05 -39.09
N ALA A 429 25.11 58.24 -38.80
CA ALA A 429 26.50 58.46 -39.24
C ALA A 429 26.63 58.41 -40.77
N GLU A 430 26.01 57.44 -41.44
CA GLU A 430 25.97 57.35 -42.91
C GLU A 430 25.29 58.59 -43.53
N ARG A 431 24.15 59.02 -42.99
CA ARG A 431 23.46 60.24 -43.43
C ARG A 431 24.36 61.48 -43.29
N GLU A 432 25.04 61.58 -42.15
CA GLU A 432 25.92 62.71 -41.83
C GLU A 432 27.12 62.79 -42.77
N PHE A 433 27.71 61.64 -43.12
CA PHE A 433 28.75 61.53 -44.16
C PHE A 433 28.26 62.09 -45.50
N TRP A 434 27.08 61.64 -45.98
CA TRP A 434 26.52 62.12 -47.25
C TRP A 434 26.11 63.60 -47.21
N ARG A 435 25.57 64.07 -46.08
CA ARG A 435 25.22 65.48 -45.86
C ARG A 435 26.44 66.39 -45.97
N LYS A 436 27.51 66.08 -45.22
CA LYS A 436 28.78 66.83 -45.26
C LYS A 436 29.39 66.86 -46.67
N ARG A 437 29.29 65.74 -47.41
CA ARG A 437 29.75 65.62 -48.80
C ARG A 437 28.97 66.51 -49.76
N ALA A 438 27.64 66.54 -49.64
CA ALA A 438 26.77 67.40 -50.44
C ALA A 438 27.00 68.89 -50.12
N GLU A 439 27.02 69.26 -48.84
CA GLU A 439 27.25 70.63 -48.39
C GLU A 439 28.60 71.18 -48.85
N PHE A 440 29.66 70.38 -48.80
CA PHE A 440 30.97 70.78 -49.32
C PHE A 440 30.92 71.09 -50.81
N LEU A 441 30.30 70.22 -51.61
CA LEU A 441 30.18 70.40 -53.06
C LEU A 441 29.35 71.63 -53.42
N GLU A 442 28.27 71.90 -52.68
CA GLU A 442 27.42 73.09 -52.88
C GLU A 442 28.16 74.39 -52.55
N THR A 443 28.97 74.41 -51.49
CA THR A 443 29.65 75.64 -51.03
C THR A 443 31.00 75.90 -51.70
N HIS A 444 31.79 74.86 -51.99
CA HIS A 444 33.18 74.98 -52.44
C HIS A 444 33.41 74.45 -53.87
N GLY A 445 32.41 73.80 -54.48
CA GLY A 445 32.54 73.15 -55.78
C GLY A 445 33.55 71.99 -55.75
N ARG A 446 34.25 71.75 -56.87
CA ARG A 446 35.24 70.64 -56.99
C ARG A 446 36.62 70.96 -56.40
N LYS A 447 36.91 72.21 -56.04
CA LYS A 447 38.24 72.62 -55.61
C LYS A 447 38.53 72.08 -54.20
N GLY A 448 39.58 71.26 -54.05
CA GLY A 448 39.94 70.64 -52.76
C GLY A 448 39.08 69.44 -52.36
N TYR A 449 38.09 69.06 -53.17
CA TYR A 449 37.13 68.00 -52.85
C TYR A 449 37.77 66.63 -52.62
N GLU A 450 38.78 66.24 -53.40
CA GLU A 450 39.46 64.94 -53.22
C GLU A 450 40.20 64.82 -51.89
N GLN A 451 40.74 65.93 -51.37
CA GLN A 451 41.43 65.92 -50.09
C GLN A 451 40.41 65.87 -48.95
N PHE A 452 39.34 66.68 -49.03
CA PHE A 452 38.23 66.64 -48.09
C PHE A 452 37.55 65.26 -48.04
N LEU A 453 37.27 64.66 -49.19
CA LEU A 453 36.62 63.35 -49.27
C LEU A 453 37.47 62.27 -48.61
N ARG A 454 38.80 62.26 -48.82
CA ARG A 454 39.70 61.30 -48.16
C ARG A 454 39.67 61.44 -46.64
N THR A 455 39.70 62.67 -46.12
CA THR A 455 39.59 62.91 -44.67
C THR A 455 38.23 62.44 -44.14
N LEU A 456 37.15 62.80 -44.83
CA LEU A 456 35.79 62.44 -44.43
C LEU A 456 35.55 60.92 -44.48
N GLU A 457 36.11 60.22 -45.48
CA GLU A 457 36.07 58.75 -45.58
C GLU A 457 36.83 58.09 -44.43
N GLN A 458 37.98 58.65 -44.02
CA GLN A 458 38.74 58.15 -42.87
C GLN A 458 37.98 58.38 -41.55
N GLU A 459 37.41 59.56 -41.34
CA GLU A 459 36.58 59.86 -40.18
C GLU A 459 35.36 58.94 -40.09
N HIS A 460 34.65 58.75 -41.21
CA HIS A 460 33.48 57.88 -41.25
C HIS A 460 33.84 56.41 -41.03
N ALA A 461 34.94 55.93 -41.62
CA ALA A 461 35.42 54.57 -41.38
C ALA A 461 35.81 54.35 -39.92
N ALA A 462 36.43 55.34 -39.27
CA ALA A 462 36.75 55.27 -37.84
C ALA A 462 35.47 55.22 -36.98
N GLU A 463 34.48 56.08 -37.25
CA GLU A 463 33.20 56.09 -36.55
C GLU A 463 32.45 54.75 -36.70
N LEU A 464 32.37 54.20 -37.92
CA LEU A 464 31.77 52.87 -38.15
C LEU A 464 32.53 51.77 -37.40
N GLY A 465 33.86 51.81 -37.39
CA GLY A 465 34.69 50.88 -36.63
C GLY A 465 34.40 50.91 -35.13
N GLU A 466 34.23 52.10 -34.55
CA GLU A 466 33.84 52.26 -33.14
C GLU A 466 32.44 51.72 -32.85
N LEU A 467 31.48 51.89 -33.77
CA LEU A 467 30.13 51.35 -33.63
C LEU A 467 30.11 49.82 -33.68
N GLU A 468 30.86 49.21 -34.58
CA GLU A 468 30.99 47.74 -34.65
C GLU A 468 31.68 47.17 -33.40
N HIS A 469 32.73 47.85 -32.92
CA HIS A 469 33.39 47.50 -31.67
C HIS A 469 32.43 47.57 -30.48
N PHE A 470 31.66 48.64 -30.37
CA PHE A 470 30.61 48.79 -29.34
C PHE A 470 29.65 47.59 -29.31
N MET A 471 29.12 47.20 -30.47
CA MET A 471 28.17 46.10 -30.54
C MET A 471 28.82 44.76 -30.18
N THR A 472 30.08 44.56 -30.59
CA THR A 472 30.85 43.38 -30.23
C THR A 472 31.05 43.27 -28.71
N THR A 473 31.42 44.36 -28.05
CA THR A 473 31.59 44.42 -26.59
C THR A 473 30.27 44.13 -25.87
N VAL A 474 29.14 44.67 -26.35
CA VAL A 474 27.81 44.38 -25.79
C VAL A 474 27.47 42.89 -25.91
N LEU A 475 27.70 42.28 -27.08
CA LEU A 475 27.41 40.86 -27.29
C LEU A 475 28.26 39.96 -26.40
N GLN A 476 29.56 40.27 -26.26
CA GLN A 476 30.47 39.53 -25.39
C GLN A 476 30.07 39.68 -23.92
N ALA A 477 29.79 40.90 -23.47
CA ALA A 477 29.40 41.14 -22.08
C ALA A 477 28.08 40.48 -21.71
N ASN A 478 27.16 40.31 -22.68
CA ASN A 478 25.88 39.65 -22.49
C ASN A 478 25.99 38.13 -22.21
N GLU A 479 27.13 37.50 -22.52
CA GLU A 479 27.34 36.09 -22.23
C GLU A 479 27.48 35.84 -20.71
N PRO A 480 26.91 34.74 -20.17
CA PRO A 480 26.90 34.42 -18.73
C PRO A 480 28.26 33.86 -18.26
N THR A 481 29.34 34.56 -18.55
CA THR A 481 30.72 34.22 -18.17
C THR A 481 31.24 35.18 -17.10
N VAL A 482 32.36 34.81 -16.46
CA VAL A 482 33.06 35.73 -15.55
C VAL A 482 33.62 36.87 -16.39
N LEU A 483 33.11 38.08 -16.17
CA LEU A 483 33.58 39.28 -16.86
C LEU A 483 34.97 39.66 -16.33
N PRO A 484 36.00 39.77 -17.19
CA PRO A 484 37.27 40.36 -16.79
C PRO A 484 37.08 41.83 -16.42
N ALA A 485 37.80 42.31 -15.39
CA ALA A 485 37.72 43.70 -14.93
C ALA A 485 37.98 44.74 -16.05
N THR A 486 38.81 44.38 -17.03
CA THR A 486 39.12 45.24 -18.18
C THR A 486 37.91 45.46 -19.11
N HIS A 487 37.07 44.45 -19.30
CA HIS A 487 35.88 44.56 -20.15
C HIS A 487 34.77 45.36 -19.45
N PHE A 488 34.76 45.36 -18.13
CA PHE A 488 33.82 46.14 -17.32
C PHE A 488 34.06 47.65 -17.47
N GLU A 489 35.33 48.08 -17.36
CA GLU A 489 35.70 49.49 -17.52
C GLU A 489 35.40 50.01 -18.93
N GLU A 490 35.70 49.20 -19.94
CA GLU A 490 35.42 49.51 -21.34
C GLU A 490 33.91 49.71 -21.59
N LEU A 491 33.07 48.84 -21.03
CA LEU A 491 31.62 48.93 -21.19
C LEU A 491 31.03 50.18 -20.52
N LEU A 492 31.60 50.63 -19.39
CA LEU A 492 31.21 51.87 -18.73
C LEU A 492 31.60 53.11 -19.55
N VAL A 493 32.78 53.12 -20.15
CA VAL A 493 33.22 54.20 -21.04
C VAL A 493 32.30 54.29 -22.26
N LEU A 494 31.98 53.15 -22.87
CA LEU A 494 31.08 53.07 -24.02
C LEU A 494 29.63 53.45 -23.67
N ALA A 495 29.15 53.09 -22.48
CA ALA A 495 27.82 53.46 -21.99
C ALA A 495 27.64 54.97 -21.80
N GLY A 496 28.72 55.70 -21.52
CA GLY A 496 28.72 57.16 -21.41
C GLY A 496 28.50 57.90 -22.74
N ARG A 497 28.50 57.19 -23.87
CA ARG A 497 28.26 57.79 -25.19
C ARG A 497 26.78 58.10 -25.41
N THR A 498 26.53 59.18 -26.15
CA THR A 498 25.18 59.63 -26.49
C THR A 498 25.04 59.87 -27.99
N TYR A 499 23.86 59.60 -28.54
CA TYR A 499 23.46 59.98 -29.89
C TYR A 499 22.29 60.96 -29.84
N GLN A 500 22.04 61.70 -30.91
CA GLN A 500 20.86 62.55 -31.01
C GLN A 500 19.69 61.77 -31.62
N ASP A 501 18.53 61.80 -30.95
CA ASP A 501 17.30 61.28 -31.53
C ASP A 501 16.75 62.21 -32.63
N LEU A 502 15.61 61.85 -33.23
CA LEU A 502 14.99 62.64 -34.30
C LEU A 502 14.59 64.06 -33.87
N SER A 503 14.44 64.31 -32.56
CA SER A 503 14.13 65.63 -32.00
C SER A 503 15.39 66.42 -31.62
N GLY A 504 16.58 65.86 -31.82
CA GLY A 504 17.85 66.47 -31.43
C GLY A 504 18.19 66.28 -29.95
N VAL A 505 17.41 65.49 -29.20
CA VAL A 505 17.66 65.23 -27.78
C VAL A 505 18.75 64.18 -27.64
N PRO A 506 19.78 64.40 -26.79
CA PRO A 506 20.81 63.41 -26.54
C PRO A 506 20.22 62.22 -25.78
N ARG A 507 20.45 61.02 -26.30
CA ARG A 507 20.06 59.73 -25.72
C ARG A 507 21.31 58.87 -25.52
N PRO A 508 21.43 58.13 -24.42
CA PRO A 508 22.58 57.28 -24.21
C PRO A 508 22.53 56.06 -25.14
N TYR A 509 23.69 55.52 -25.49
CA TYR A 509 23.79 54.30 -26.28
C TYR A 509 23.21 53.10 -25.52
N LEU A 510 23.46 53.04 -24.21
CA LEU A 510 22.91 52.06 -23.28
C LEU A 510 22.16 52.76 -22.16
N THR A 511 21.01 52.21 -21.76
CA THR A 511 20.28 52.70 -20.59
C THR A 511 20.91 52.19 -19.30
N ASP A 512 20.68 52.87 -18.17
CA ASP A 512 21.19 52.44 -16.85
C ASP A 512 20.83 50.99 -16.52
N ARG A 513 19.63 50.54 -16.93
CA ARG A 513 19.17 49.16 -16.72
C ARG A 513 19.94 48.15 -17.55
N GLU A 514 20.31 48.50 -18.77
CA GLU A 514 21.13 47.63 -19.65
C GLU A 514 22.56 47.56 -19.16
N VAL A 515 23.13 48.67 -18.73
CA VAL A 515 24.45 48.71 -18.09
C VAL A 515 24.45 47.82 -16.85
N ARG A 516 23.42 47.92 -15.99
CA ARG A 516 23.29 47.08 -14.79
C ARG A 516 23.31 45.59 -15.12
N TYR A 517 22.63 45.15 -16.18
CA TYR A 517 22.63 43.75 -16.59
C TYR A 517 23.96 43.34 -17.22
N LEU A 518 24.49 44.13 -18.14
CA LEU A 518 25.76 43.81 -18.83
C LEU A 518 26.94 43.80 -17.87
N THR A 519 26.84 44.47 -16.72
CA THR A 519 27.88 44.51 -15.69
C THR A 519 27.75 43.43 -14.61
N ILE A 520 26.82 42.47 -14.74
CA ILE A 520 26.73 41.33 -13.81
C ILE A 520 28.06 40.56 -13.82
N PRO A 521 28.74 40.38 -12.67
CA PRO A 521 30.09 39.81 -12.62
C PRO A 521 30.15 38.33 -13.03
N LYS A 522 29.14 37.55 -12.62
CA LYS A 522 29.06 36.09 -12.83
C LYS A 522 27.60 35.69 -13.07
N GLY A 523 27.36 34.89 -14.10
CA GLY A 523 26.02 34.39 -14.45
C GLY A 523 25.17 35.42 -15.23
N SER A 524 23.86 35.16 -15.29
CA SER A 524 22.87 35.96 -16.04
C SER A 524 21.93 36.79 -15.17
N LEU A 525 21.87 36.50 -13.87
CA LEU A 525 20.89 37.05 -12.94
C LEU A 525 21.49 38.21 -12.14
N ASP A 526 20.73 39.30 -12.00
CA ASP A 526 21.03 40.31 -10.99
C ASP A 526 20.58 39.86 -9.59
N GLU A 527 20.88 40.66 -8.56
CA GLU A 527 20.56 40.30 -7.19
C GLU A 527 19.05 40.13 -6.93
N THR A 528 18.20 40.89 -7.62
CA THR A 528 16.74 40.80 -7.44
C THR A 528 16.21 39.52 -8.08
N GLU A 529 16.71 39.22 -9.29
CA GLU A 529 16.39 38.00 -10.02
C GLU A 529 16.89 36.74 -9.30
N ARG A 530 18.08 36.81 -8.68
CA ARG A 530 18.65 35.72 -7.87
C ARG A 530 17.77 35.40 -6.65
N LEU A 531 17.41 36.41 -5.87
CA LEU A 531 16.53 36.24 -4.71
C LEU A 531 15.15 35.68 -5.09
N GLU A 532 14.64 36.06 -6.27
CA GLU A 532 13.40 35.50 -6.78
C GLU A 532 13.56 34.01 -7.14
N ILE A 533 14.66 33.61 -7.76
CA ILE A 533 14.94 32.19 -8.02
C ILE A 533 15.07 31.43 -6.71
N GLU A 534 15.84 31.93 -5.74
CA GLU A 534 16.03 31.29 -4.42
C GLU A 534 14.72 31.15 -3.64
N SER A 535 13.73 32.01 -3.89
CA SER A 535 12.40 31.93 -3.27
C SER A 535 11.66 30.63 -3.59
N HIS A 536 12.04 29.90 -4.65
CA HIS A 536 11.42 28.62 -5.00
C HIS A 536 11.45 27.62 -3.85
N VAL A 537 12.49 27.62 -3.01
CA VAL A 537 12.58 26.69 -1.89
C VAL A 537 11.50 26.98 -0.83
N ASN A 538 11.22 28.27 -0.58
CA ASN A 538 10.13 28.69 0.30
C ASN A 538 8.76 28.36 -0.31
N HIS A 539 8.61 28.50 -1.63
CA HIS A 539 7.39 28.09 -2.33
C HIS A 539 7.19 26.57 -2.25
N THR A 540 8.26 25.78 -2.45
CA THR A 540 8.24 24.31 -2.30
C THR A 540 7.74 23.95 -0.92
N TYR A 541 8.38 24.47 0.14
CA TYR A 541 7.99 24.15 1.51
C TYR A 541 6.55 24.56 1.83
N SER A 542 6.14 25.76 1.42
CA SER A 542 4.77 26.26 1.67
C SER A 542 3.73 25.35 1.00
N PHE A 543 3.97 24.97 -0.26
CA PHE A 543 3.08 24.07 -0.99
C PHE A 543 3.04 22.68 -0.36
N LEU A 544 4.21 22.08 -0.10
CA LEU A 544 4.28 20.72 0.43
C LEU A 544 3.67 20.65 1.84
N LYS A 545 3.75 21.70 2.65
CA LYS A 545 3.15 21.74 3.99
C LYS A 545 1.61 21.70 3.97
N GLU A 546 0.97 22.10 2.87
CA GLU A 546 -0.49 22.03 2.73
C GLU A 546 -1.01 20.61 2.45
N ILE A 547 -0.14 19.72 1.97
CA ILE A 547 -0.50 18.34 1.66
C ILE A 547 -0.67 17.56 2.99
N PRO A 548 -1.80 16.84 3.18
CA PRO A 548 -2.03 16.02 4.37
C PRO A 548 -1.22 14.73 4.28
N TRP A 549 0.08 14.81 4.56
CA TRP A 549 0.99 13.67 4.55
C TRP A 549 0.57 12.58 5.54
N THR A 550 0.80 11.32 5.15
CA THR A 550 0.73 10.22 6.11
C THR A 550 1.88 10.33 7.11
N ARG A 551 1.78 9.61 8.24
CA ARG A 551 2.80 9.63 9.28
C ARG A 551 4.19 9.26 8.76
N GLU A 552 4.24 8.37 7.78
CA GLU A 552 5.47 7.83 7.19
C GLU A 552 6.12 8.78 6.18
N LEU A 553 5.40 9.80 5.72
CA LEU A 553 5.84 10.75 4.68
C LEU A 553 5.88 12.21 5.19
N HIS A 554 5.79 12.39 6.50
CA HIS A 554 5.60 13.70 7.13
C HIS A 554 6.80 14.65 7.01
N ASP A 555 8.01 14.14 6.80
CA ASP A 555 9.23 14.94 6.72
C ASP A 555 9.54 15.40 5.29
N ILE A 556 8.77 14.98 4.28
CA ILE A 556 8.93 15.41 2.87
C ILE A 556 9.12 16.93 2.76
N PRO A 557 8.26 17.79 3.35
CA PRO A 557 8.42 19.23 3.26
C PRO A 557 9.75 19.70 3.83
N LEU A 558 10.17 19.16 4.99
CA LEU A 558 11.40 19.56 5.66
C LEU A 558 12.65 19.12 4.89
N ILE A 559 12.63 17.91 4.34
CA ILE A 559 13.74 17.36 3.56
C ILE A 559 13.95 18.22 2.30
N ALA A 560 12.87 18.48 1.57
CA ALA A 560 12.86 19.32 0.37
C ALA A 560 13.21 20.79 0.68
N TYR A 561 12.84 21.32 1.85
CA TYR A 561 13.06 22.73 2.19
C TYR A 561 14.53 23.11 2.34
N GLY A 562 15.39 22.15 2.69
CA GLY A 562 16.79 22.46 2.99
C GLY A 562 17.78 22.10 1.88
N HIS A 563 17.34 21.72 0.68
CA HIS A 563 18.25 21.12 -0.31
C HIS A 563 19.34 22.09 -0.83
N HIS A 564 19.21 23.40 -0.58
CA HIS A 564 20.23 24.42 -0.82
C HIS A 564 20.93 24.95 0.44
N GLU A 565 20.68 24.35 1.61
CA GLU A 565 21.42 24.66 2.82
C GLU A 565 22.86 24.13 2.70
N LYS A 566 23.81 24.84 3.33
CA LYS A 566 25.23 24.48 3.36
C LYS A 566 25.67 24.33 4.80
N LEU A 567 26.61 23.43 5.08
CA LEU A 567 26.99 23.10 6.47
C LEU A 567 27.58 24.30 7.22
N ASP A 568 28.17 25.25 6.50
CA ASP A 568 28.76 26.48 7.02
C ASP A 568 27.74 27.60 7.30
N GLY A 569 26.45 27.40 6.97
CA GLY A 569 25.38 28.37 7.17
C GLY A 569 25.24 29.44 6.09
N HIS A 570 26.05 29.41 5.02
CA HIS A 570 25.93 30.33 3.89
C HIS A 570 24.89 29.87 2.85
N GLY A 571 24.24 28.74 3.08
CA GLY A 571 23.13 28.26 2.26
C GLY A 571 21.81 29.00 2.55
N TYR A 572 20.76 28.58 1.86
CA TYR A 572 19.41 29.16 1.96
C TYR A 572 18.36 28.04 2.01
N PRO A 573 17.14 28.30 2.50
CA PRO A 573 16.57 29.59 2.90
C PRO A 573 16.73 29.98 4.37
N ARG A 574 17.13 29.06 5.26
CA ARG A 574 17.21 29.36 6.70
C ARG A 574 18.61 29.78 7.15
N GLY A 575 19.65 29.42 6.40
CA GLY A 575 21.03 29.70 6.78
C GLY A 575 21.45 28.92 8.03
N VAL A 576 20.96 27.68 8.15
CA VAL A 576 21.25 26.82 9.30
C VAL A 576 22.56 26.08 9.08
N THR A 577 23.24 25.73 10.17
CA THR A 577 24.54 25.03 10.13
C THR A 577 24.37 23.53 10.37
N GLY A 578 25.35 22.75 9.86
CA GLY A 578 25.57 21.33 10.14
C GLY A 578 24.39 20.56 10.71
N ASP A 579 24.42 20.36 12.03
CA ASP A 579 23.50 19.49 12.80
C ASP A 579 22.01 19.82 12.67
N ALA A 580 21.66 21.04 12.26
CA ALA A 580 20.27 21.43 12.01
C ALA A 580 19.75 21.02 10.62
N ILE A 581 20.62 20.52 9.73
CA ILE A 581 20.27 20.02 8.40
C ILE A 581 20.09 18.50 8.47
N PRO A 582 18.89 17.97 8.16
CA PRO A 582 18.64 16.53 8.14
C PRO A 582 19.61 15.79 7.22
N VAL A 583 20.02 14.56 7.58
CA VAL A 583 20.93 13.76 6.77
C VAL A 583 20.37 13.51 5.36
N GLN A 584 19.06 13.31 5.25
CA GLN A 584 18.33 13.18 3.98
C GLN A 584 18.53 14.39 3.08
N THR A 585 18.43 15.59 3.65
CA THR A 585 18.66 16.85 2.95
C THR A 585 20.11 16.96 2.50
N ARG A 586 21.09 16.64 3.36
CA ARG A 586 22.52 16.70 2.98
C ARG A 586 22.83 15.75 1.81
N MET A 587 22.26 14.55 1.80
CA MET A 587 22.38 13.61 0.69
C MET A 587 21.76 14.16 -0.60
N MET A 588 20.60 14.81 -0.49
CA MET A 588 19.92 15.45 -1.62
C MET A 588 20.72 16.62 -2.18
N THR A 589 21.28 17.49 -1.33
CA THR A 589 22.15 18.59 -1.74
C THR A 589 23.34 18.10 -2.57
N ILE A 590 23.99 17.01 -2.16
CA ILE A 590 25.09 16.40 -2.93
C ILE A 590 24.59 15.93 -4.29
N SER A 591 23.45 15.25 -4.33
CA SER A 591 22.86 14.68 -5.55
C SER A 591 22.39 15.76 -6.53
N ASP A 592 21.78 16.84 -6.02
CA ASP A 592 21.32 18.00 -6.78
C ASP A 592 22.50 18.75 -7.43
N ILE A 593 23.53 19.09 -6.63
CA ILE A 593 24.73 19.78 -7.14
C ILE A 593 25.42 18.95 -8.23
N TYR A 594 25.56 17.63 -8.01
CA TYR A 594 26.16 16.75 -8.99
C TYR A 594 25.36 16.72 -10.32
N ASP A 595 24.03 16.56 -10.25
CA ASP A 595 23.20 16.58 -11.46
C ASP A 595 23.30 17.94 -12.17
N ALA A 596 23.21 19.03 -11.42
CA ALA A 596 23.29 20.40 -11.96
C ALA A 596 24.62 20.70 -12.67
N LEU A 597 25.73 20.07 -12.26
CA LEU A 597 27.04 20.20 -12.89
C LEU A 597 27.19 19.32 -14.15
N THR A 598 26.58 18.13 -14.15
CA THR A 598 26.82 17.10 -15.18
C THR A 598 25.73 17.02 -16.24
N ALA A 599 24.57 17.63 -16.01
CA ALA A 599 23.45 17.60 -16.95
C ALA A 599 23.79 18.29 -18.29
N ALA A 600 23.61 17.55 -19.39
CA ALA A 600 23.98 17.96 -20.76
C ALA A 600 22.88 18.70 -21.53
N ASP A 601 21.71 18.85 -20.91
CA ASP A 601 20.47 19.42 -21.45
C ASP A 601 20.35 20.94 -21.22
N ARG A 602 21.33 21.58 -20.57
CA ARG A 602 21.32 23.04 -20.37
C ARG A 602 21.74 23.78 -21.65
N PRO A 603 20.88 24.60 -22.29
CA PRO A 603 21.15 25.24 -23.59
C PRO A 603 22.36 26.20 -23.59
N TYR A 604 22.82 26.62 -22.42
CA TYR A 604 23.81 27.68 -22.24
C TYR A 604 25.11 27.21 -21.59
N LYS A 605 25.23 25.92 -21.26
CA LYS A 605 26.42 25.36 -20.60
C LYS A 605 26.67 23.93 -21.06
N SER A 606 27.84 23.67 -21.63
CA SER A 606 28.27 22.30 -21.91
C SER A 606 28.40 21.52 -20.60
N ALA A 607 27.89 20.29 -20.56
CA ALA A 607 28.03 19.41 -19.40
C ALA A 607 29.49 19.33 -18.94
N VAL A 608 29.69 19.45 -17.64
CA VAL A 608 31.01 19.23 -17.04
C VAL A 608 31.25 17.72 -17.00
N ALA A 609 32.45 17.28 -17.39
CA ALA A 609 32.82 15.87 -17.27
C ALA A 609 32.70 15.42 -15.80
N PRO A 610 32.21 14.20 -15.51
CA PRO A 610 32.00 13.72 -14.14
C PRO A 610 33.20 13.95 -13.21
N ALA A 611 34.42 13.66 -13.68
CA ALA A 611 35.64 13.90 -12.91
C ALA A 611 35.80 15.37 -12.46
N ARG A 612 35.55 16.33 -13.38
CA ARG A 612 35.64 17.75 -13.04
C ARG A 612 34.47 18.21 -12.15
N ALA A 613 33.29 17.61 -12.27
CA ALA A 613 32.18 17.89 -11.36
C ALA A 613 32.53 17.44 -9.92
N LEU A 614 33.10 16.25 -9.77
CA LEU A 614 33.59 15.77 -8.47
C LEU A 614 34.72 16.65 -7.91
N ASP A 615 35.66 17.12 -8.74
CA ASP A 615 36.70 18.05 -8.29
C ASP A 615 36.10 19.36 -7.73
N ILE A 616 35.08 19.92 -8.40
CA ILE A 616 34.39 21.14 -7.95
C ILE A 616 33.68 20.88 -6.61
N MET A 617 33.03 19.74 -6.45
CA MET A 617 32.37 19.38 -5.20
C MET A 617 33.36 19.13 -4.07
N ASP A 618 34.54 18.56 -4.36
CA ASP A 618 35.62 18.40 -3.38
C ASP A 618 36.17 19.75 -2.91
N GLU A 619 36.24 20.76 -3.79
CA GLU A 619 36.55 22.15 -3.40
C GLU A 619 35.51 22.69 -2.40
N GLU A 620 34.20 22.43 -2.61
CA GLU A 620 33.12 22.82 -1.67
C GLU A 620 33.19 22.05 -0.34
N VAL A 621 33.57 20.77 -0.36
CA VAL A 621 33.80 19.97 0.86
C VAL A 621 34.96 20.56 1.68
N ARG A 622 36.08 20.91 1.05
CA ARG A 622 37.23 21.53 1.73
C ARG A 622 36.89 22.92 2.29
N ALA A 623 35.98 23.64 1.65
CA ALA A 623 35.44 24.90 2.16
C ALA A 623 34.45 24.72 3.32
N GLY A 624 34.10 23.48 3.69
CA GLY A 624 33.16 23.18 4.77
C GLY A 624 31.69 23.38 4.39
N GLN A 625 31.37 23.45 3.11
CA GLN A 625 30.01 23.70 2.62
C GLN A 625 29.19 22.42 2.45
N LEU A 626 29.85 21.32 2.11
CA LEU A 626 29.25 20.00 1.88
C LEU A 626 29.73 18.97 2.89
N ASP A 627 28.91 17.95 3.10
CA ASP A 627 29.22 16.85 4.01
C ASP A 627 30.26 15.91 3.40
N GLY A 628 31.51 16.08 3.81
CA GLY A 628 32.63 15.33 3.21
C GLY A 628 32.54 13.82 3.39
N GLN A 629 31.87 13.34 4.45
CA GLN A 629 31.70 11.91 4.70
C GLN A 629 30.63 11.31 3.79
N LEU A 630 29.49 12.00 3.60
CA LEU A 630 28.50 11.59 2.61
C LEU A 630 29.04 11.71 1.18
N PHE A 631 29.82 12.75 0.88
CA PHE A 631 30.44 12.92 -0.43
C PHE A 631 31.42 11.79 -0.74
N GLN A 632 32.24 11.37 0.23
CA GLN A 632 33.13 10.24 0.07
C GLN A 632 32.35 8.95 -0.25
N LEU A 633 31.26 8.66 0.49
CA LEU A 633 30.38 7.53 0.19
C LEU A 633 29.75 7.62 -1.20
N PHE A 634 29.35 8.82 -1.62
CA PHE A 634 28.80 9.07 -2.96
C PHE A 634 29.81 8.74 -4.07
N VAL A 635 31.08 9.10 -3.85
CA VAL A 635 32.18 8.82 -4.79
C VAL A 635 32.58 7.35 -4.79
N ASP A 636 32.84 6.76 -3.62
CA ASP A 636 33.35 5.39 -3.49
C ASP A 636 32.36 4.35 -4.02
N ALA A 637 31.08 4.54 -3.72
CA ALA A 637 30.01 3.68 -4.23
C ALA A 637 29.55 4.06 -5.64
N LYS A 638 30.16 5.08 -6.26
CA LYS A 638 29.82 5.57 -7.61
C LYS A 638 28.32 5.79 -7.79
N VAL A 639 27.68 6.45 -6.82
CA VAL A 639 26.22 6.65 -6.77
C VAL A 639 25.68 7.32 -8.04
N PHE A 640 26.51 8.13 -8.69
CA PHE A 640 26.22 8.82 -9.95
C PHE A 640 26.18 7.92 -11.20
N GLU A 641 26.64 6.67 -11.12
CA GLU A 641 26.55 5.72 -12.24
C GLU A 641 25.21 4.96 -12.18
N PRO A 642 24.41 4.92 -13.27
CA PRO A 642 23.09 4.28 -13.28
C PRO A 642 23.08 2.78 -12.91
N ASN A 643 24.23 2.10 -12.90
CA ASN A 643 24.37 0.65 -12.70
C ASN A 643 25.29 0.23 -11.52
N ALA A 644 25.63 1.15 -10.61
CA ALA A 644 26.46 0.83 -9.43
C ALA A 644 25.67 0.21 -8.26
#